data_AF-A0A0G4GJJ0-F1
#
_entry.id   AF-A0A0G4GJJ0-F1
#
_cell.length_a   1.000
_cell.length_b   1.000
_cell.length_c   1.000
_cell.angle_alpha   90.00
_cell.angle_beta   90.00
_cell.angle_gamma   90.00
#
_symmetry.space_group_name_H-M   'P 1'
#
loop_
_entity.id
_entity.type
_entity.pdbx_description
1 polymer ?
#
loop_
_entity_poly.entity_id
_entity_poly.type
_entity_poly.pdbx_seq_one_letter_code
_entity_poly.pdbx_strand_id
1 'polypeptide(L)'
;MARKRQIWRPVARQQGSGGRAEAASSSADGDDAADGGAEDSEAAAAVFKAIRMQGWSGISVPRELHIGVYALVNPVWCLKPPLPSPLSGVVLQHHTELVIDSSNTRQRRFWSSMAPQTAYELGQQMVNLKCLVHRIPRTPDGADGVPAGHFVSAFGWCRGIVIALVEGHAAGRQAARDKEGPATGMPEGSLKSLSFEAVVYPNTGRDEINQLDNTNADPPAAAPSQTINLPALTEASGVHTANSAVRCHGEVPGVPERGPAGASRLAELIGSIPVGQRGSQGPLAKLRTISFIKLFDIESADLIDGLRDLQRCLVDRGCSKSLDLLSVVVHRNDCHSLILNDYATFKALATFIDAICSPSGKVCIFILPLADGEEVREVPLRHLLAYTRFDFSQLPPCGSPLVCALLQTYGVRRGSSDSNLLCPRIEARGSSLSRCRYVWMVTQDQVVLPQNGPIAHSLADQLWVPSWCPPGCCSISIECADGSAPPPDSVPPEPPELDAVKAHGLFPVRSLTVKSRIGLGVAKMLLSKGAHLGNLQLMDMAPADVLDLLNGIRASQMPSRVQLASLTAGDGPGRQLPVLPFDGRLGRVQTLTAKGDIAIRLAALMRPHMTSLDELAMSGSETAARQVLTSRGCGEIDRVSLGFVSEGGRELIKAEDEREGITLGDYKDDLPSIKKLVMHLDVPSAAVVHLGTFVLSSIWSALEIESISQLTVVLPQRPHLDALKAAMQRRFAPLRIAIHAMDAGARYVLTAGAHQMFSYSVVDDERVELLMASHHIAALRKAAFAYSSTADRLEALMQTEGQQQRLLMVMNLEATLRQLSRYLPSLPPDTAAHSLATDFAGRIRAATPIAVVDPPYAPRRLKAPLMAAMERHGLAMEPMMLLHGDARCLPSPSVIASAAQLIAILRKTGKRITDIEPLYKATEHGHEYTDMLGRVGDASGLLFLIRSDEDMHGCFIDESIRPPSPMDAPHGPGAFNYYTANALVFKASGTSPPTFQSPSVMPRRITVSRADNEQRVQLAKLSVTQPLGPEWLGLWAPLPLGWAQGVGVRVKWEPTMLQPLYPTMPPVPGYNLDVFSADEIEVFTVGGDGGEWSE
;
A
#
# COMPACT_ATOMS: atom_id res chain seq x y z
N MET A 1 -54.50 9.34 78.61
CA MET A 1 -54.90 8.36 79.64
C MET A 1 -53.81 7.31 79.81
N ALA A 2 -53.71 6.73 81.02
CA ALA A 2 -52.70 5.86 81.65
C ALA A 2 -52.04 4.73 80.79
N ARG A 3 -50.70 4.51 80.88
CA ARG A 3 -49.93 3.41 81.58
C ARG A 3 -50.38 1.97 81.21
N LYS A 4 -49.54 0.95 80.94
CA LYS A 4 -48.31 0.45 81.63
C LYS A 4 -47.62 -0.69 80.79
N ARG A 5 -46.35 -0.96 81.14
CA ARG A 5 -45.30 -1.91 80.66
C ARG A 5 -45.66 -3.41 80.51
N GLN A 6 -44.88 -4.19 79.73
CA GLN A 6 -44.03 -5.31 80.22
C GLN A 6 -43.06 -5.93 79.16
N ILE A 7 -42.04 -6.62 79.67
CA ILE A 7 -40.73 -7.05 79.12
C ILE A 7 -40.74 -8.55 78.75
N TRP A 8 -39.95 -9.03 77.78
CA TRP A 8 -39.43 -10.43 77.78
C TRP A 8 -38.00 -10.58 77.21
N ARG A 9 -37.27 -11.56 77.77
CA ARG A 9 -35.87 -12.01 77.52
C ARG A 9 -35.82 -13.29 76.63
N PRO A 10 -34.64 -13.73 76.16
CA PRO A 10 -34.47 -14.74 75.09
C PRO A 10 -34.27 -16.19 75.59
N VAL A 11 -34.41 -17.17 74.67
CA VAL A 11 -34.16 -18.61 74.91
C VAL A 11 -33.20 -19.20 73.86
N ALA A 12 -32.41 -20.17 74.32
CA ALA A 12 -31.18 -20.73 73.75
C ALA A 12 -31.36 -21.96 72.83
N ARG A 13 -30.27 -22.27 72.11
CA ARG A 13 -30.02 -23.46 71.27
C ARG A 13 -29.92 -24.76 72.07
N GLN A 14 -30.27 -25.88 71.42
CA GLN A 14 -29.93 -27.23 71.88
C GLN A 14 -29.37 -28.10 70.73
N GLN A 15 -28.41 -28.95 71.07
CA GLN A 15 -27.65 -29.91 70.25
C GLN A 15 -28.31 -31.30 70.19
N GLY A 16 -27.89 -32.12 69.21
CA GLY A 16 -27.91 -33.61 69.22
C GLY A 16 -27.53 -34.16 67.84
N SER A 17 -26.40 -34.87 67.62
CA SER A 17 -26.10 -36.31 67.85
C SER A 17 -27.04 -37.26 67.10
N GLY A 18 -26.67 -38.30 66.33
CA GLY A 18 -25.40 -38.94 65.93
C GLY A 18 -25.71 -40.34 65.32
N GLY A 19 -24.80 -40.89 64.49
CA GLY A 19 -24.69 -42.31 64.06
C GLY A 19 -25.54 -42.76 62.85
N ARG A 20 -25.25 -43.80 62.06
CA ARG A 20 -24.15 -44.80 61.92
C ARG A 20 -24.47 -45.68 60.68
N ALA A 21 -23.48 -45.98 59.82
CA ALA A 21 -23.36 -47.08 58.80
C ALA A 21 -24.49 -47.21 57.73
N GLU A 22 -24.38 -47.78 56.51
CA GLU A 22 -23.43 -48.69 55.86
C GLU A 22 -23.68 -48.67 54.31
N ALA A 23 -22.70 -49.17 53.57
CA ALA A 23 -22.54 -49.53 52.15
C ALA A 23 -23.64 -49.45 51.05
N ALA A 24 -23.10 -49.24 49.82
CA ALA A 24 -23.48 -49.76 48.50
C ALA A 24 -24.30 -48.88 47.52
N SER A 25 -23.56 -48.33 46.54
CA SER A 25 -23.77 -48.50 45.09
C SER A 25 -25.21 -48.64 44.54
N SER A 26 -25.71 -47.59 43.88
CA SER A 26 -26.01 -47.59 42.44
C SER A 26 -26.77 -46.33 42.00
N SER A 27 -26.28 -45.72 40.92
CA SER A 27 -26.96 -45.01 39.83
C SER A 27 -28.31 -44.29 40.02
N ALA A 28 -28.33 -43.10 39.41
CA ALA A 28 -29.43 -42.39 38.76
C ALA A 28 -30.29 -41.44 39.61
N ASP A 29 -30.32 -40.20 39.09
CA ASP A 29 -31.36 -39.17 39.13
C ASP A 29 -31.94 -38.73 40.48
N GLY A 30 -31.76 -37.43 40.77
CA GLY A 30 -32.38 -36.74 41.88
C GLY A 30 -31.86 -35.31 42.02
N ASP A 31 -32.24 -34.43 41.09
CA ASP A 31 -32.32 -32.98 41.35
C ASP A 31 -33.50 -32.77 42.32
N ASP A 32 -33.19 -32.58 43.60
CA ASP A 32 -34.08 -31.93 44.56
C ASP A 32 -33.26 -31.45 45.76
N ALA A 33 -32.88 -30.17 45.73
CA ALA A 33 -32.37 -29.47 46.91
C ALA A 33 -32.92 -28.05 46.98
N ALA A 34 -33.84 -27.89 47.93
CA ALA A 34 -34.14 -26.68 48.71
C ALA A 34 -34.90 -25.54 48.01
N ASP A 35 -36.17 -25.79 47.70
CA ASP A 35 -37.22 -24.77 47.75
C ASP A 35 -37.56 -24.46 49.22
N GLY A 36 -36.69 -23.66 49.84
CA GLY A 36 -36.86 -23.14 51.18
C GLY A 36 -36.64 -21.63 51.18
N GLY A 37 -37.72 -20.87 50.99
CA GLY A 37 -37.74 -19.44 51.31
C GLY A 37 -38.34 -18.49 50.26
N ALA A 38 -39.20 -18.95 49.35
CA ALA A 38 -39.91 -18.03 48.46
C ALA A 38 -40.86 -17.08 49.22
N GLU A 39 -41.53 -17.55 50.28
CA GLU A 39 -42.50 -16.72 51.02
C GLU A 39 -41.84 -15.60 51.85
N ASP A 40 -40.66 -15.83 52.45
CA ASP A 40 -39.92 -14.78 53.18
C ASP A 40 -39.26 -13.75 52.23
N SER A 41 -38.84 -14.19 51.04
CA SER A 41 -38.31 -13.33 49.98
C SER A 41 -39.40 -12.47 49.33
N GLU A 42 -40.60 -13.03 49.12
CA GLU A 42 -41.74 -12.30 48.57
C GLU A 42 -42.31 -11.29 49.56
N ALA A 43 -42.35 -11.62 50.86
CA ALA A 43 -42.73 -10.68 51.91
C ALA A 43 -41.74 -9.51 52.03
N ALA A 44 -40.43 -9.79 52.00
CA ALA A 44 -39.40 -8.75 51.98
C ALA A 44 -39.48 -7.89 50.70
N ALA A 45 -39.64 -8.52 49.53
CA ALA A 45 -39.81 -7.82 48.26
C ALA A 45 -41.09 -6.98 48.21
N ALA A 46 -42.19 -7.45 48.80
CA ALA A 46 -43.45 -6.72 48.92
C ALA A 46 -43.31 -5.51 49.86
N VAL A 47 -42.61 -5.64 50.98
CA VAL A 47 -42.29 -4.52 51.89
C VAL A 47 -41.40 -3.49 51.18
N PHE A 48 -40.37 -3.92 50.46
CA PHE A 48 -39.51 -3.00 49.70
C PHE A 48 -40.24 -2.34 48.51
N LYS A 49 -41.15 -3.06 47.85
CA LYS A 49 -42.02 -2.51 46.80
C LYS A 49 -43.01 -1.49 47.37
N ALA A 50 -43.58 -1.76 48.55
CA ALA A 50 -44.47 -0.83 49.25
C ALA A 50 -43.74 0.45 49.69
N ILE A 51 -42.54 0.33 50.27
CA ILE A 51 -41.68 1.47 50.64
C ILE A 51 -41.32 2.32 49.42
N ARG A 52 -41.03 1.68 48.28
CA ARG A 52 -40.67 2.36 47.02
C ARG A 52 -41.85 3.04 46.33
N MET A 53 -43.07 2.48 46.46
CA MET A 53 -44.29 2.99 45.84
C MET A 53 -44.97 4.11 46.65
N GLN A 54 -44.97 4.04 47.98
CA GLN A 54 -45.68 5.00 48.84
C GLN A 54 -44.84 6.21 49.26
N GLY A 55 -43.53 6.18 49.02
CA GLY A 55 -42.60 7.19 49.51
C GLY A 55 -42.35 7.09 51.03
N TRP A 56 -41.18 7.53 51.48
CA TRP A 56 -40.76 7.42 52.89
C TRP A 56 -41.63 8.21 53.89
N SER A 57 -42.55 9.05 53.40
CA SER A 57 -43.41 9.91 54.21
C SER A 57 -44.46 9.17 55.04
N GLY A 58 -44.71 7.88 54.79
CA GLY A 58 -45.78 7.10 55.44
C GLY A 58 -45.36 6.19 56.60
N ILE A 59 -44.06 5.98 56.86
CA ILE A 59 -43.60 4.96 57.84
C ILE A 59 -42.77 5.63 58.95
N SER A 60 -43.28 5.64 60.19
CA SER A 60 -42.56 6.16 61.35
C SER A 60 -41.50 5.16 61.84
N VAL A 61 -40.34 5.14 61.18
CA VAL A 61 -39.16 4.40 61.66
C VAL A 61 -38.33 5.33 62.56
N PRO A 62 -37.77 4.86 63.69
CA PRO A 62 -36.80 5.64 64.46
C PRO A 62 -35.66 6.17 63.58
N ARG A 63 -35.23 7.41 63.83
CA ARG A 63 -34.25 8.14 63.00
C ARG A 63 -32.93 7.37 62.84
N GLU A 64 -32.58 6.56 63.84
CA GLU A 64 -31.37 5.74 63.88
C GLU A 64 -31.46 4.53 62.92
N LEU A 65 -32.67 4.00 62.70
CA LEU A 65 -32.91 2.89 61.77
C LEU A 65 -33.14 3.36 60.34
N HIS A 66 -33.54 4.63 60.13
CA HIS A 66 -33.70 5.19 58.79
C HIS A 66 -32.43 5.07 57.95
N ILE A 67 -31.26 5.30 58.54
CA ILE A 67 -29.99 5.27 57.80
C ILE A 67 -29.63 3.83 57.39
N GLY A 68 -29.76 2.86 58.31
CA GLY A 68 -29.49 1.46 58.02
C GLY A 68 -30.46 0.86 57.00
N VAL A 69 -31.76 1.15 57.12
CA VAL A 69 -32.77 0.70 56.13
C VAL A 69 -32.55 1.42 54.79
N TYR A 70 -32.19 2.71 54.79
CA TYR A 70 -31.89 3.42 53.55
C TYR A 70 -30.67 2.84 52.83
N ALA A 71 -29.62 2.47 53.56
CA ALA A 71 -28.44 1.78 53.02
C ALA A 71 -28.77 0.39 52.47
N LEU A 72 -29.65 -0.35 53.14
CA LEU A 72 -30.07 -1.68 52.71
C LEU A 72 -30.92 -1.65 51.43
N VAL A 73 -31.76 -0.62 51.26
CA VAL A 73 -32.76 -0.54 50.17
C VAL A 73 -32.21 0.13 48.91
N ASN A 74 -31.20 1.00 49.06
CA ASN A 74 -30.65 1.77 47.96
C ASN A 74 -29.24 1.27 47.64
N PRO A 75 -29.07 0.47 46.57
CA PRO A 75 -27.72 0.12 46.13
C PRO A 75 -26.95 1.39 45.77
N VAL A 76 -25.63 1.33 45.88
CA VAL A 76 -24.73 2.49 45.67
C VAL A 76 -25.02 3.25 44.36
N TRP A 77 -25.35 2.54 43.28
CA TRP A 77 -25.67 3.13 41.96
C TRP A 77 -27.02 3.87 41.87
N CYS A 78 -27.87 3.78 42.90
CA CYS A 78 -29.09 4.58 43.04
C CYS A 78 -28.83 5.95 43.69
N LEU A 79 -27.66 6.17 44.28
CA LEU A 79 -27.29 7.44 44.89
C LEU A 79 -26.89 8.42 43.76
N LYS A 80 -27.53 9.59 43.71
CA LYS A 80 -27.24 10.61 42.66
C LYS A 80 -25.91 11.32 42.96
N PRO A 81 -24.94 11.35 42.04
CA PRO A 81 -23.77 12.21 42.15
C PRO A 81 -24.14 13.71 42.03
N PRO A 82 -23.35 14.64 42.61
CA PRO A 82 -22.20 14.40 43.47
C PRO A 82 -22.65 13.98 44.88
N LEU A 83 -21.85 13.16 45.58
CA LEU A 83 -22.21 12.57 46.88
C LEU A 83 -21.65 13.29 48.14
N PRO A 84 -21.61 14.65 48.28
CA PRO A 84 -21.12 15.28 49.49
C PRO A 84 -22.27 15.62 50.45
N SER A 85 -23.08 14.64 50.85
CA SER A 85 -24.00 14.83 51.98
C SER A 85 -23.49 14.06 53.20
N PRO A 86 -23.55 14.63 54.42
CA PRO A 86 -23.21 13.89 55.63
C PRO A 86 -24.01 12.58 55.77
N LEU A 87 -25.23 12.54 55.21
CA LEU A 87 -26.09 11.36 55.19
C LEU A 87 -25.55 10.25 54.27
N SER A 88 -25.02 10.59 53.08
CA SER A 88 -24.44 9.59 52.18
C SER A 88 -23.20 8.93 52.78
N GLY A 89 -22.38 9.69 53.52
CA GLY A 89 -21.24 9.13 54.24
C GLY A 89 -21.62 8.03 55.24
N VAL A 90 -22.63 8.26 56.08
CA VAL A 90 -23.08 7.25 57.04
C VAL A 90 -23.72 6.05 56.34
N VAL A 91 -24.50 6.27 55.27
CA VAL A 91 -25.09 5.20 54.46
C VAL A 91 -24.02 4.30 53.82
N LEU A 92 -22.94 4.89 53.31
CA LEU A 92 -21.87 4.17 52.64
C LEU A 92 -21.01 3.34 53.60
N GLN A 93 -20.88 3.75 54.87
CA GLN A 93 -20.22 2.95 55.90
C GLN A 93 -20.94 1.63 56.21
N HIS A 94 -22.22 1.49 55.87
CA HIS A 94 -22.98 0.26 56.08
C HIS A 94 -22.83 -0.76 54.93
N HIS A 95 -22.24 -0.37 53.81
CA HIS A 95 -22.03 -1.27 52.68
C HIS A 95 -20.78 -2.14 52.92
N THR A 96 -21.00 -3.44 53.12
CA THR A 96 -19.91 -4.43 53.24
C THR A 96 -19.57 -5.10 51.93
N GLU A 97 -20.41 -4.98 50.91
CA GLU A 97 -20.22 -5.61 49.60
C GLU A 97 -20.56 -4.61 48.51
N LEU A 98 -19.75 -4.60 47.46
CA LEU A 98 -19.95 -3.76 46.28
C LEU A 98 -19.78 -4.59 45.02
N VAL A 99 -20.75 -4.48 44.11
CA VAL A 99 -20.72 -5.14 42.80
C VAL A 99 -20.72 -4.07 41.71
N ILE A 100 -19.67 -4.07 40.89
CA ILE A 100 -19.58 -3.28 39.65
C ILE A 100 -20.06 -4.18 38.53
N ASP A 101 -21.36 -4.10 38.23
CA ASP A 101 -22.01 -5.01 37.29
C ASP A 101 -22.23 -4.37 35.92
N SER A 102 -21.66 -5.00 34.88
CA SER A 102 -21.90 -4.59 33.51
C SER A 102 -23.26 -5.11 32.99
N SER A 103 -23.72 -6.28 33.47
CA SER A 103 -24.89 -7.00 32.95
C SER A 103 -26.17 -6.16 32.96
N ASN A 104 -26.28 -5.27 33.96
CA ASN A 104 -27.40 -4.35 34.07
C ASN A 104 -27.06 -3.02 33.38
N THR A 105 -27.82 -2.67 32.34
CA THR A 105 -27.62 -1.43 31.56
C THR A 105 -27.61 -0.16 32.42
N ARG A 106 -28.40 -0.09 33.50
CA ARG A 106 -28.42 1.07 34.40
C ARG A 106 -27.16 1.14 35.26
N GLN A 107 -26.70 0.01 35.80
CA GLN A 107 -25.45 -0.04 36.57
C GLN A 107 -24.25 0.24 35.68
N ARG A 108 -24.22 -0.34 34.48
CA ARG A 108 -23.18 -0.06 33.49
C ARG A 108 -23.07 1.42 33.15
N ARG A 109 -24.19 2.09 32.85
CA ARG A 109 -24.18 3.54 32.61
C ARG A 109 -23.69 4.33 33.82
N PHE A 110 -24.09 3.94 35.03
CA PHE A 110 -23.63 4.58 36.26
C PHE A 110 -22.10 4.46 36.43
N TRP A 111 -21.56 3.24 36.36
CA TRP A 111 -20.12 3.00 36.54
C TRP A 111 -19.27 3.56 35.38
N SER A 112 -19.76 3.47 34.14
CA SER A 112 -19.10 4.03 32.96
C SER A 112 -19.11 5.56 32.91
N SER A 113 -20.01 6.23 33.63
CA SER A 113 -20.03 7.71 33.73
C SER A 113 -19.38 8.24 35.01
N MET A 114 -19.04 7.36 35.96
CA MET A 114 -18.37 7.75 37.20
C MET A 114 -16.93 8.15 36.90
N ALA A 115 -16.50 9.32 37.38
CA ALA A 115 -15.09 9.71 37.32
C ALA A 115 -14.27 8.90 38.35
N PRO A 116 -13.03 8.48 38.04
CA PRO A 116 -12.18 7.77 39.00
C PRO A 116 -11.97 8.53 40.32
N GLN A 117 -11.89 9.86 40.29
CA GLN A 117 -11.81 10.66 41.51
C GLN A 117 -13.05 10.51 42.41
N THR A 118 -14.25 10.50 41.81
CA THR A 118 -15.50 10.26 42.55
C THR A 118 -15.55 8.84 43.12
N ALA A 119 -15.01 7.86 42.39
CA ALA A 119 -14.89 6.48 42.85
C ALA A 119 -13.91 6.37 44.04
N TYR A 120 -12.83 7.14 44.04
CA TYR A 120 -11.89 7.24 45.15
C TYR A 120 -12.56 7.82 46.41
N GLU A 121 -13.26 8.95 46.28
CA GLU A 121 -14.01 9.56 47.39
C GLU A 121 -15.11 8.64 47.93
N LEU A 122 -15.78 7.91 47.04
CA LEU A 122 -16.75 6.87 47.39
C LEU A 122 -16.07 5.76 48.21
N GLY A 123 -14.91 5.27 47.76
CA GLY A 123 -14.10 4.29 48.48
C GLY A 123 -13.74 4.78 49.89
N GLN A 124 -13.32 6.04 50.04
CA GLN A 124 -12.98 6.64 51.34
C GLN A 124 -14.13 6.60 52.35
N GLN A 125 -15.38 6.64 51.87
CA GLN A 125 -16.55 6.57 52.75
C GLN A 125 -16.96 5.13 53.09
N MET A 126 -16.58 4.15 52.26
CA MET A 126 -16.93 2.73 52.42
C MET A 126 -15.93 1.99 53.34
N VAL A 127 -15.67 2.51 54.53
CA VAL A 127 -14.64 1.98 55.45
C VAL A 127 -14.91 0.56 55.98
N ASN A 128 -16.10 0.00 55.75
CA ASN A 128 -16.45 -1.37 56.14
C ASN A 128 -16.58 -2.33 54.95
N LEU A 129 -16.13 -1.92 53.75
CA LEU A 129 -16.14 -2.78 52.57
C LEU A 129 -15.32 -4.06 52.83
N LYS A 130 -15.93 -5.22 52.55
CA LYS A 130 -15.37 -6.56 52.72
C LYS A 130 -15.23 -7.31 51.39
N CYS A 131 -16.13 -7.08 50.44
CA CYS A 131 -16.12 -7.75 49.15
C CYS A 131 -16.29 -6.73 48.02
N LEU A 132 -15.43 -6.80 47.00
CA LEU A 132 -15.59 -6.05 45.76
C LEU A 132 -15.63 -7.03 44.58
N VAL A 133 -16.73 -7.04 43.84
CA VAL A 133 -16.95 -7.90 42.67
C VAL A 133 -17.00 -7.04 41.41
N HIS A 134 -16.16 -7.33 40.43
CA HIS A 134 -16.12 -6.64 39.13
C HIS A 134 -16.55 -7.58 38.00
N ARG A 135 -17.72 -7.31 37.41
CA ARG A 135 -18.33 -8.14 36.37
C ARG A 135 -18.06 -7.60 34.97
N ILE A 136 -17.04 -8.16 34.31
CA ILE A 136 -16.42 -7.71 33.06
C ILE A 136 -17.27 -8.16 31.84
N PRO A 137 -17.57 -7.27 30.87
CA PRO A 137 -18.28 -7.64 29.65
C PRO A 137 -17.48 -8.62 28.78
N ARG A 138 -18.15 -9.61 28.18
CA ARG A 138 -17.56 -10.62 27.28
C ARG A 138 -18.51 -10.96 26.12
N THR A 139 -18.00 -11.14 24.90
CA THR A 139 -18.79 -11.64 23.76
C THR A 139 -19.18 -13.11 23.95
N PRO A 140 -20.28 -13.59 23.33
CA PRO A 140 -20.50 -15.01 23.13
C PRO A 140 -19.39 -15.60 22.25
N ASP A 141 -19.30 -16.92 22.29
CA ASP A 141 -18.41 -17.67 21.40
C ASP A 141 -18.86 -17.48 19.94
N GLY A 142 -17.94 -17.09 19.05
CA GLY A 142 -18.23 -16.89 17.63
C GLY A 142 -19.10 -15.67 17.33
N ALA A 143 -19.06 -14.65 18.21
CA ALA A 143 -19.74 -13.37 17.99
C ALA A 143 -19.26 -12.67 16.70
N ASP A 144 -20.01 -11.67 16.23
CA ASP A 144 -19.63 -10.91 15.04
C ASP A 144 -18.21 -10.31 15.16
N GLY A 145 -17.38 -10.54 14.14
CA GLY A 145 -15.95 -10.21 14.15
C GLY A 145 -15.05 -11.11 15.00
N VAL A 146 -15.57 -12.20 15.59
CA VAL A 146 -14.84 -13.16 16.43
C VAL A 146 -14.95 -14.58 15.84
N PRO A 147 -13.83 -15.29 15.60
CA PRO A 147 -13.87 -16.66 15.08
C PRO A 147 -14.64 -17.62 15.99
N ALA A 148 -15.26 -18.67 15.42
CA ALA A 148 -15.88 -19.73 16.20
C ALA A 148 -14.85 -20.38 17.15
N GLY A 149 -15.28 -20.71 18.37
CA GLY A 149 -14.45 -21.17 19.48
C GLY A 149 -13.74 -20.05 20.26
N HIS A 150 -13.93 -18.77 19.91
CA HIS A 150 -13.25 -17.63 20.50
C HIS A 150 -14.24 -16.58 21.04
N PHE A 151 -13.78 -15.80 22.01
CA PHE A 151 -14.51 -14.69 22.62
C PHE A 151 -13.56 -13.54 22.93
N VAL A 152 -14.11 -12.33 23.04
CA VAL A 152 -13.37 -11.12 23.46
C VAL A 152 -13.98 -10.61 24.76
N SER A 153 -13.16 -10.18 25.72
CA SER A 153 -13.62 -9.58 26.98
C SER A 153 -13.06 -8.17 27.13
N ALA A 154 -13.86 -7.26 27.66
CA ALA A 154 -13.51 -5.86 27.88
C ALA A 154 -12.82 -5.68 29.25
N PHE A 155 -11.64 -6.26 29.44
CA PHE A 155 -10.94 -6.24 30.73
C PHE A 155 -10.60 -4.84 31.26
N GLY A 156 -10.46 -3.85 30.38
CA GLY A 156 -10.24 -2.44 30.75
C GLY A 156 -11.51 -1.70 31.18
N TRP A 157 -12.70 -2.26 30.94
CA TRP A 157 -13.97 -1.63 31.34
C TRP A 157 -13.99 -1.35 32.85
N CYS A 158 -14.18 -0.09 33.24
CA CYS A 158 -14.24 0.39 34.63
C CYS A 158 -13.04 0.01 35.52
N ARG A 159 -11.89 -0.37 34.94
CA ARG A 159 -10.68 -0.72 35.71
C ARG A 159 -10.22 0.42 36.61
N GLY A 160 -10.20 1.65 36.10
CA GLY A 160 -9.82 2.84 36.87
C GLY A 160 -10.73 3.09 38.07
N ILE A 161 -12.01 2.72 37.97
CA ILE A 161 -13.00 2.83 39.04
C ILE A 161 -12.75 1.79 40.14
N VAL A 162 -12.47 0.54 39.75
CA VAL A 162 -12.10 -0.53 40.69
C VAL A 162 -10.87 -0.13 41.49
N ILE A 163 -9.81 0.32 40.80
CA ILE A 163 -8.57 0.77 41.44
C ILE A 163 -8.91 1.89 42.42
N ALA A 164 -9.52 2.98 41.95
CA ALA A 164 -9.86 4.13 42.77
C ALA A 164 -10.67 3.78 44.02
N LEU A 165 -11.67 2.88 43.92
CA LEU A 165 -12.45 2.41 45.07
C LEU A 165 -11.60 1.70 46.11
N VAL A 166 -10.66 0.86 45.69
CA VAL A 166 -9.75 0.13 46.59
C VAL A 166 -8.77 1.10 47.26
N GLU A 167 -8.17 2.04 46.52
CA GLU A 167 -7.27 3.04 47.10
C GLU A 167 -8.00 3.96 48.07
N GLY A 168 -9.19 4.42 47.68
CA GLY A 168 -10.06 5.24 48.51
C GLY A 168 -10.44 4.51 49.79
N HIS A 169 -10.85 3.24 49.68
CA HIS A 169 -11.19 2.41 50.83
C HIS A 169 -10.05 2.31 51.84
N ALA A 170 -8.82 2.02 51.36
CA ALA A 170 -7.65 1.96 52.21
C ALA A 170 -7.37 3.30 52.90
N ALA A 171 -7.44 4.41 52.17
CA ALA A 171 -7.24 5.76 52.71
C ALA A 171 -8.30 6.14 53.76
N GLY A 172 -9.57 5.89 53.46
CA GLY A 172 -10.69 6.13 54.39
C GLY A 172 -10.57 5.29 55.66
N ARG A 173 -10.10 4.05 55.52
CA ARG A 173 -9.82 3.17 56.65
C ARG A 173 -8.70 3.69 57.55
N GLN A 174 -7.62 4.15 56.94
CA GLN A 174 -6.52 4.75 57.68
C GLN A 174 -7.01 5.98 58.47
N ALA A 175 -7.72 6.89 57.81
CA ALA A 175 -8.27 8.09 58.44
C ALA A 175 -9.25 7.76 59.59
N ALA A 176 -10.08 6.72 59.44
CA ALA A 176 -11.00 6.28 60.49
C ALA A 176 -10.24 5.77 61.73
N ARG A 177 -9.13 5.04 61.55
CA ARG A 177 -8.28 4.61 62.67
C ARG A 177 -7.61 5.77 63.37
N ASP A 178 -7.03 6.69 62.59
CA ASP A 178 -6.33 7.85 63.14
C ASP A 178 -7.27 8.69 64.02
N LYS A 179 -8.56 8.74 63.66
CA LYS A 179 -9.61 9.44 64.42
C LYS A 179 -10.07 8.70 65.67
N GLU A 180 -10.14 7.37 65.65
CA GLU A 180 -10.63 6.56 66.78
C GLU A 180 -9.54 6.22 67.81
N GLY A 181 -8.27 6.35 67.43
CA GLY A 181 -7.13 6.09 68.29
C GLY A 181 -6.78 4.59 68.42
N PRO A 182 -5.57 4.24 68.90
CA PRO A 182 -5.07 2.86 68.92
C PRO A 182 -5.89 1.87 69.77
N ALA A 183 -6.78 2.38 70.64
CA ALA A 183 -7.49 1.59 71.64
C ALA A 183 -8.78 0.92 71.13
N THR A 184 -9.30 1.27 69.95
CA THR A 184 -10.64 0.80 69.49
C THR A 184 -10.65 -0.57 68.80
N GLY A 185 -9.51 -1.24 68.64
CA GLY A 185 -9.45 -2.63 68.16
C GLY A 185 -9.94 -2.83 66.72
N MET A 186 -10.07 -1.77 65.91
CA MET A 186 -10.44 -1.91 64.50
C MET A 186 -9.35 -2.64 63.70
N PRO A 187 -9.67 -3.77 63.02
CA PRO A 187 -8.68 -4.59 62.31
C PRO A 187 -7.99 -3.83 61.17
N GLU A 188 -6.76 -4.22 60.84
CA GLU A 188 -5.83 -3.52 59.93
C GLU A 188 -6.31 -3.40 58.47
N GLY A 189 -7.34 -4.16 58.07
CA GLY A 189 -8.12 -3.95 56.86
C GLY A 189 -9.53 -4.51 57.03
N SER A 190 -10.45 -4.17 56.12
CA SER A 190 -11.76 -4.85 56.06
C SER A 190 -12.01 -5.56 54.73
N LEU A 191 -11.38 -5.15 53.63
CA LEU A 191 -11.53 -5.80 52.33
C LEU A 191 -10.91 -7.21 52.34
N LYS A 192 -11.74 -8.25 52.25
CA LYS A 192 -11.37 -9.66 52.32
C LYS A 192 -11.30 -10.35 50.98
N SER A 193 -12.17 -9.95 50.05
CA SER A 193 -12.28 -10.57 48.73
C SER A 193 -12.36 -9.55 47.60
N LEU A 194 -11.63 -9.83 46.53
CA LEU A 194 -11.69 -9.10 45.26
C LEU A 194 -11.90 -10.11 44.12
N SER A 195 -13.07 -10.11 43.49
CA SER A 195 -13.39 -11.05 42.41
C SER A 195 -13.64 -10.33 41.08
N PHE A 196 -13.18 -10.94 40.00
CA PHE A 196 -13.43 -10.51 38.63
C PHE A 196 -14.20 -11.60 37.89
N GLU A 197 -15.43 -11.31 37.48
CA GLU A 197 -16.34 -12.28 36.87
C GLU A 197 -16.62 -11.89 35.43
N ALA A 198 -16.52 -12.80 34.47
CA ALA A 198 -16.90 -12.50 33.09
C ALA A 198 -18.42 -12.66 32.91
N VAL A 199 -19.07 -11.68 32.26
CA VAL A 199 -20.50 -11.69 31.93
C VAL A 199 -20.65 -11.74 30.41
N VAL A 200 -21.40 -12.71 29.90
CA VAL A 200 -21.61 -12.90 28.45
C VAL A 200 -22.74 -12.00 27.93
N TYR A 201 -22.50 -11.33 26.80
CA TYR A 201 -23.40 -10.38 26.14
C TYR A 201 -23.89 -10.93 24.81
N PRO A 202 -25.06 -11.59 24.77
CA PRO A 202 -25.45 -12.43 23.63
C PRO A 202 -25.52 -11.71 22.27
N ASN A 203 -25.61 -10.37 22.25
CA ASN A 203 -25.79 -9.58 21.03
C ASN A 203 -24.64 -8.58 20.78
N THR A 204 -23.47 -8.80 21.37
CA THR A 204 -22.35 -7.84 21.30
C THR A 204 -21.18 -8.44 20.51
N GLY A 205 -20.81 -7.77 19.42
CA GLY A 205 -19.67 -8.12 18.56
C GLY A 205 -18.32 -7.60 19.07
N ARG A 206 -17.25 -7.88 18.33
CA ARG A 206 -15.87 -7.48 18.67
C ARG A 206 -15.72 -5.97 18.90
N ASP A 207 -16.31 -5.14 18.03
CA ASP A 207 -16.13 -3.69 18.07
C ASP A 207 -16.77 -3.05 19.30
N GLU A 208 -17.97 -3.50 19.68
CA GLU A 208 -18.65 -3.00 20.87
C GLU A 208 -17.91 -3.35 22.17
N ILE A 209 -17.34 -4.57 22.25
CA ILE A 209 -16.49 -4.97 23.38
C ILE A 209 -15.21 -4.12 23.42
N ASN A 210 -14.57 -3.86 22.29
CA ASN A 210 -13.37 -3.01 22.22
C ASN A 210 -13.66 -1.56 22.66
N GLN A 211 -14.85 -1.03 22.39
CA GLN A 211 -15.26 0.28 22.89
C GLN A 211 -15.43 0.28 24.42
N LEU A 212 -16.06 -0.76 24.97
CA LEU A 212 -16.21 -0.92 26.42
C LEU A 212 -14.86 -1.07 27.13
N ASP A 213 -13.89 -1.73 26.51
CA ASP A 213 -12.55 -1.95 27.05
C ASP A 213 -11.81 -0.64 27.38
N ASN A 214 -12.11 0.44 26.65
CA ASN A 214 -11.50 1.75 26.87
C ASN A 214 -12.27 2.64 27.87
N THR A 215 -13.44 2.22 28.32
CA THR A 215 -14.31 3.05 29.18
C THR A 215 -13.82 3.05 30.62
N ASN A 216 -13.33 4.19 31.13
CA ASN A 216 -12.75 4.34 32.47
C ASN A 216 -11.62 3.34 32.75
N ALA A 217 -10.80 3.06 31.74
CA ALA A 217 -9.68 2.12 31.85
C ALA A 217 -8.52 2.64 32.69
N ASP A 218 -8.35 3.97 32.79
CA ASP A 218 -7.20 4.59 33.43
C ASP A 218 -7.49 4.99 34.89
N PRO A 219 -6.56 4.74 35.83
CA PRO A 219 -6.69 5.16 37.23
C PRO A 219 -6.65 6.71 37.36
N PRO A 220 -7.10 7.27 38.50
CA PRO A 220 -7.06 8.72 38.72
C PRO A 220 -5.63 9.26 38.66
N ALA A 221 -5.44 10.41 38.01
CA ALA A 221 -4.12 11.02 37.83
C ALA A 221 -3.51 11.64 39.11
N ALA A 222 -4.30 11.78 40.19
CA ALA A 222 -3.99 12.65 41.33
C ALA A 222 -3.89 11.93 42.70
N ALA A 223 -3.99 10.61 42.78
CA ALA A 223 -3.86 9.91 44.07
C ALA A 223 -2.39 9.87 44.53
N PRO A 224 -2.08 10.12 45.83
CA PRO A 224 -0.72 10.04 46.34
C PRO A 224 -0.16 8.62 46.17
N SER A 225 1.06 8.53 45.64
CA SER A 225 1.82 7.35 45.22
C SER A 225 2.23 6.38 46.33
N GLN A 226 1.48 6.31 47.43
CA GLN A 226 1.77 5.39 48.51
C GLN A 226 1.27 3.98 48.19
N THR A 227 2.13 2.99 48.34
CA THR A 227 1.80 1.58 48.24
C THR A 227 0.65 1.24 49.21
N ILE A 228 -0.43 0.69 48.67
CA ILE A 228 -1.63 0.39 49.46
C ILE A 228 -1.45 -0.97 50.12
N ASN A 229 -1.49 -1.00 51.45
CA ASN A 229 -1.51 -2.24 52.21
C ASN A 229 -2.96 -2.72 52.39
N LEU A 230 -3.28 -3.93 51.92
CA LEU A 230 -4.58 -4.60 52.07
C LEU A 230 -4.45 -5.85 52.96
N PRO A 231 -4.13 -5.70 54.25
CA PRO A 231 -3.75 -6.82 55.12
C PRO A 231 -4.90 -7.80 55.41
N ALA A 232 -6.14 -7.42 55.09
CA ALA A 232 -7.32 -8.28 55.23
C ALA A 232 -7.66 -9.09 53.97
N LEU A 233 -7.01 -8.83 52.83
CA LEU A 233 -7.35 -9.46 51.56
C LEU A 233 -6.86 -10.92 51.57
N THR A 234 -7.80 -11.85 51.74
CA THR A 234 -7.52 -13.30 51.80
C THR A 234 -7.82 -14.00 50.49
N GLU A 235 -8.61 -13.38 49.60
CA GLU A 235 -9.07 -13.99 48.36
C GLU A 235 -9.03 -12.97 47.21
N ALA A 236 -8.34 -13.33 46.13
CA ALA A 236 -8.40 -12.60 44.87
C ALA A 236 -8.64 -13.62 43.75
N SER A 237 -9.74 -13.48 43.01
CA SER A 237 -10.15 -14.44 41.97
C SER A 237 -10.47 -13.75 40.64
N GLY A 238 -10.21 -14.44 39.53
CA GLY A 238 -10.49 -13.91 38.18
C GLY A 238 -9.54 -12.80 37.69
N VAL A 239 -8.41 -12.56 38.37
CA VAL A 239 -7.46 -11.49 38.01
C VAL A 239 -6.87 -11.73 36.62
N HIS A 240 -7.19 -10.84 35.68
CA HIS A 240 -6.61 -10.82 34.33
C HIS A 240 -5.38 -9.90 34.30
N THR A 241 -4.45 -10.07 33.35
CA THR A 241 -3.25 -9.21 33.25
C THR A 241 -3.58 -7.74 33.03
N ALA A 242 -4.65 -7.46 32.29
CA ALA A 242 -5.18 -6.10 32.17
C ALA A 242 -5.58 -5.49 33.53
N ASN A 243 -5.90 -6.31 34.54
CA ASN A 243 -6.27 -5.89 35.91
C ASN A 243 -5.07 -5.84 36.87
N SER A 244 -3.90 -6.33 36.45
CA SER A 244 -2.67 -6.33 37.27
C SER A 244 -1.96 -4.97 37.36
N ALA A 245 -2.59 -3.90 36.86
CA ALA A 245 -2.10 -2.53 36.93
C ALA A 245 -2.28 -1.88 38.32
N VAL A 246 -1.97 -2.60 39.41
CA VAL A 246 -1.63 -1.94 40.67
C VAL A 246 -0.20 -1.43 40.51
N ARG A 247 -0.05 -0.12 40.27
CA ARG A 247 1.24 0.52 40.03
C ARG A 247 2.18 0.29 41.20
N CYS A 248 3.22 -0.52 41.01
CA CYS A 248 4.46 -0.42 41.75
C CYS A 248 5.45 0.32 40.83
N HIS A 249 5.71 1.60 41.08
CA HIS A 249 6.70 2.38 40.33
C HIS A 249 7.71 3.04 41.27
N GLY A 250 9.00 2.74 41.05
CA GLY A 250 10.02 3.78 40.94
C GLY A 250 10.13 4.17 39.46
N GLU A 251 10.03 5.47 39.15
CA GLU A 251 10.07 5.99 37.78
C GLU A 251 11.49 6.27 37.28
N VAL A 252 11.73 5.95 36.01
CA VAL A 252 12.51 6.76 35.06
C VAL A 252 11.50 7.25 34.00
N PRO A 253 11.44 8.55 33.64
CA PRO A 253 10.38 9.07 32.79
C PRO A 253 10.68 8.87 31.30
N GLY A 254 9.71 8.34 30.53
CA GLY A 254 9.71 8.54 29.08
C GLY A 254 9.20 7.45 28.13
N VAL A 255 8.27 6.54 28.47
CA VAL A 255 7.50 5.76 27.46
C VAL A 255 6.12 5.38 28.03
N PRO A 256 4.99 5.62 27.33
CA PRO A 256 3.67 5.15 27.76
C PRO A 256 3.37 3.78 27.11
N GLU A 257 3.48 2.67 27.85
CA GLU A 257 3.04 1.37 27.34
C GLU A 257 2.00 0.68 28.24
N ARG A 258 0.84 0.38 27.64
CA ARG A 258 -0.20 -0.52 28.13
C ARG A 258 0.20 -1.96 27.73
N GLY A 259 0.83 -2.72 28.62
CA GLY A 259 1.22 -4.11 28.33
C GLY A 259 1.38 -5.01 29.57
N PRO A 260 1.36 -6.36 29.40
CA PRO A 260 1.58 -7.33 30.48
C PRO A 260 2.96 -7.16 31.13
N ALA A 261 3.08 -7.48 32.42
CA ALA A 261 4.33 -7.36 33.16
C ALA A 261 5.39 -8.38 32.69
N GLY A 262 6.63 -7.92 32.52
CA GLY A 262 7.79 -8.79 32.31
C GLY A 262 8.14 -9.61 33.56
N ALA A 263 8.93 -10.67 33.39
CA ALA A 263 9.27 -11.62 34.45
C ALA A 263 9.91 -10.96 35.69
N SER A 264 10.79 -9.97 35.48
CA SER A 264 11.45 -9.21 36.56
C SER A 264 10.47 -8.40 37.41
N ARG A 265 9.55 -7.66 36.78
CA ARG A 265 8.50 -6.91 37.49
C ARG A 265 7.56 -7.83 38.27
N LEU A 266 7.23 -8.99 37.72
CA LEU A 266 6.41 -9.97 38.42
C LEU A 266 7.15 -10.58 39.62
N ALA A 267 8.47 -10.81 39.49
CA ALA A 267 9.30 -11.27 40.59
C ALA A 267 9.33 -10.25 41.74
N GLU A 268 9.48 -8.96 41.43
CA GLU A 268 9.45 -7.87 42.42
C GLU A 268 8.10 -7.81 43.14
N LEU A 269 6.99 -7.87 42.40
CA LEU A 269 5.64 -7.87 42.96
C LEU A 269 5.43 -9.06 43.91
N ILE A 270 5.78 -10.27 43.48
CA ILE A 270 5.67 -11.48 44.31
C ILE A 270 6.63 -11.40 45.49
N GLY A 271 7.79 -10.78 45.30
CA GLY A 271 8.81 -10.48 46.32
C GLY A 271 8.25 -9.77 47.55
N SER A 272 7.19 -8.97 47.39
CA SER A 272 6.53 -8.26 48.49
C SER A 272 5.71 -9.18 49.43
N ILE A 273 5.33 -10.38 48.98
CA ILE A 273 4.60 -11.35 49.80
C ILE A 273 5.61 -11.99 50.76
N PRO A 274 5.35 -12.12 52.08
CA PRO A 274 6.30 -12.72 53.01
C PRO A 274 6.57 -14.19 52.67
N VAL A 275 7.77 -14.67 52.99
CA VAL A 275 8.12 -16.09 52.87
C VAL A 275 7.37 -16.87 53.96
N GLY A 276 6.81 -18.04 53.61
CA GLY A 276 6.12 -18.90 54.58
C GLY A 276 7.07 -19.36 55.69
N GLN A 277 6.54 -19.60 56.90
CA GLN A 277 7.35 -20.16 57.97
C GLN A 277 7.85 -21.55 57.55
N ARG A 278 9.13 -21.84 57.80
CA ARG A 278 9.78 -23.10 57.43
C ARG A 278 8.95 -24.30 57.93
N GLY A 279 8.43 -25.11 57.02
CA GLY A 279 7.58 -26.28 57.31
C GLY A 279 6.07 -26.06 57.21
N SER A 280 5.61 -24.80 57.05
CA SER A 280 4.22 -24.50 56.68
C SER A 280 4.04 -24.47 55.15
N GLN A 281 2.82 -24.71 54.66
CA GLN A 281 2.51 -24.41 53.26
C GLN A 281 2.71 -22.91 53.04
N GLY A 282 3.66 -22.56 52.16
CA GLY A 282 3.93 -21.16 51.85
C GLY A 282 2.68 -20.44 51.33
N PRO A 283 2.63 -19.10 51.42
CA PRO A 283 1.42 -18.34 51.13
C PRO A 283 0.90 -18.50 49.70
N LEU A 284 1.75 -18.92 48.76
CA LEU A 284 1.40 -19.19 47.37
C LEU A 284 1.26 -20.69 47.06
N ALA A 285 1.27 -21.58 48.05
CA ALA A 285 1.12 -23.03 47.83
C ALA A 285 -0.22 -23.42 47.17
N LYS A 286 -1.23 -22.54 47.25
CA LYS A 286 -2.53 -22.70 46.59
C LYS A 286 -2.63 -21.97 45.25
N LEU A 287 -1.57 -21.28 44.81
CA LEU A 287 -1.55 -20.65 43.49
C LEU A 287 -1.56 -21.75 42.43
N ARG A 288 -2.63 -21.81 41.63
CA ARG A 288 -2.84 -22.81 40.56
C ARG A 288 -2.65 -22.23 39.17
N THR A 289 -2.75 -20.92 39.01
CA THR A 289 -2.76 -20.30 37.68
C THR A 289 -1.89 -19.05 37.65
N ILE A 290 -1.08 -18.92 36.60
CA ILE A 290 -0.46 -17.66 36.19
C ILE A 290 -0.94 -17.39 34.77
N SER A 291 -1.81 -16.38 34.63
CA SER A 291 -2.54 -16.15 33.39
C SER A 291 -1.62 -15.86 32.21
N PHE A 292 -0.66 -14.94 32.33
CA PHE A 292 0.28 -14.60 31.24
C PHE A 292 1.61 -14.05 31.77
N ILE A 293 2.73 -14.44 31.16
CA ILE A 293 4.06 -13.83 31.34
C ILE A 293 4.55 -13.30 30.00
N LYS A 294 4.94 -12.02 29.95
CA LYS A 294 5.51 -11.38 28.74
C LYS A 294 7.00 -11.76 28.63
N LEU A 295 7.42 -12.33 27.49
CA LEU A 295 8.84 -12.62 27.18
C LEU A 295 9.37 -11.80 26.00
N PHE A 296 8.76 -10.67 25.69
CA PHE A 296 9.12 -9.83 24.55
C PHE A 296 9.31 -8.38 24.96
N ASP A 297 10.07 -7.63 24.17
CA ASP A 297 10.59 -6.28 24.48
C ASP A 297 11.46 -6.28 25.76
N ILE A 298 12.21 -7.35 26.00
CA ILE A 298 13.13 -7.52 27.15
C ILE A 298 14.48 -7.99 26.61
N GLU A 299 15.57 -7.40 27.08
CA GLU A 299 16.92 -7.88 26.72
C GLU A 299 17.14 -9.31 27.22
N SER A 300 17.91 -10.13 26.48
CA SER A 300 18.07 -11.57 26.80
C SER A 300 18.60 -11.80 28.22
N ALA A 301 19.57 -10.98 28.67
CA ALA A 301 20.13 -11.09 30.02
C ALA A 301 19.07 -10.80 31.10
N ASP A 302 18.31 -9.71 30.95
CA ASP A 302 17.23 -9.33 31.86
C ASP A 302 16.11 -10.36 31.89
N LEU A 303 15.84 -11.01 30.75
CA LEU A 303 14.86 -12.09 30.67
C LEU A 303 15.31 -13.34 31.44
N ILE A 304 16.57 -13.74 31.28
CA ILE A 304 17.15 -14.89 32.00
C ILE A 304 17.08 -14.65 33.51
N ASP A 305 17.57 -13.49 33.96
CA ASP A 305 17.62 -13.17 35.39
C ASP A 305 16.23 -12.94 35.96
N GLY A 306 15.34 -12.27 35.22
CA GLY A 306 13.93 -12.12 35.58
C GLY A 306 13.19 -13.46 35.73
N LEU A 307 13.43 -14.42 34.83
CA LEU A 307 12.85 -15.77 34.95
C LEU A 307 13.40 -16.52 36.17
N ARG A 308 14.70 -16.42 36.46
CA ARG A 308 15.32 -17.04 37.63
C ARG A 308 14.81 -16.44 38.94
N ASP A 309 14.68 -15.12 39.00
CA ASP A 309 14.20 -14.41 40.17
C ASP A 309 12.72 -14.69 40.41
N LEU A 310 11.91 -14.74 39.34
CA LEU A 310 10.51 -15.13 39.42
C LEU A 310 10.36 -16.58 39.90
N GLN A 311 11.17 -17.50 39.37
CA GLN A 311 11.23 -18.89 39.82
C GLN A 311 11.52 -18.96 41.32
N ARG A 312 12.58 -18.29 41.79
CA ARG A 312 13.00 -18.26 43.19
C ARG A 312 11.87 -17.72 44.07
N CYS A 313 11.27 -16.60 43.69
CA CYS A 313 10.20 -15.96 44.45
C CYS A 313 8.97 -16.85 44.60
N LEU A 314 8.56 -17.55 43.53
CA LEU A 314 7.43 -18.49 43.55
C LEU A 314 7.73 -19.71 44.42
N VAL A 315 8.90 -20.33 44.24
CA VAL A 315 9.31 -21.54 44.99
C VAL A 315 9.43 -21.24 46.47
N ASP A 316 10.09 -20.14 46.87
CA ASP A 316 10.27 -19.75 48.27
C ASP A 316 8.91 -19.50 48.97
N ARG A 317 7.87 -19.14 48.22
CA ARG A 317 6.51 -18.92 48.72
C ARG A 317 5.61 -20.14 48.60
N GLY A 318 6.18 -21.31 48.29
CA GLY A 318 5.48 -22.59 48.28
C GLY A 318 4.85 -22.99 46.94
N CYS A 319 5.07 -22.24 45.85
CA CYS A 319 4.52 -22.50 44.52
C CYS A 319 5.39 -23.47 43.68
N SER A 320 5.97 -24.49 44.31
CA SER A 320 6.75 -25.52 43.63
C SER A 320 5.82 -26.60 43.07
N LYS A 321 5.85 -26.84 41.76
CA LYS A 321 4.99 -27.81 41.05
C LYS A 321 3.48 -27.65 41.34
N SER A 322 3.02 -26.43 41.64
CA SER A 322 1.62 -26.19 42.03
C SER A 322 0.75 -25.61 40.91
N LEU A 323 1.35 -25.06 39.85
CA LEU A 323 0.61 -24.40 38.77
C LEU A 323 0.02 -25.41 37.79
N ASP A 324 -1.30 -25.40 37.66
CA ASP A 324 -2.07 -26.18 36.70
C ASP A 324 -2.25 -25.44 35.37
N LEU A 325 -2.07 -24.13 35.35
CA LEU A 325 -2.06 -23.32 34.12
C LEU A 325 -0.98 -22.24 34.18
N LEU A 326 -0.10 -22.23 33.20
CA LEU A 326 0.83 -21.14 32.93
C LEU A 326 0.62 -20.70 31.50
N SER A 327 0.45 -19.40 31.26
CA SER A 327 0.58 -18.90 29.89
C SER A 327 1.76 -17.98 29.71
N VAL A 328 2.40 -18.12 28.56
CA VAL A 328 3.59 -17.38 28.17
C VAL A 328 3.24 -16.65 26.89
N VAL A 329 3.34 -15.33 26.90
CA VAL A 329 3.11 -14.50 25.72
C VAL A 329 4.47 -14.14 25.14
N VAL A 330 4.64 -14.51 23.89
CA VAL A 330 5.85 -14.27 23.13
C VAL A 330 5.48 -13.45 21.90
N HIS A 331 6.25 -12.41 21.63
CA HIS A 331 6.11 -11.73 20.35
C HIS A 331 6.78 -12.57 19.27
N ARG A 332 6.20 -12.57 18.08
CA ARG A 332 6.68 -13.44 17.01
C ARG A 332 8.13 -13.17 16.66
N ASN A 333 8.56 -11.91 16.59
CA ASN A 333 9.96 -11.56 16.27
C ASN A 333 10.93 -12.02 17.37
N ASP A 334 10.47 -11.98 18.61
CA ASP A 334 11.27 -12.21 19.81
C ASP A 334 11.46 -13.70 20.07
N CYS A 335 10.48 -14.54 19.73
CA CYS A 335 10.60 -15.99 19.75
C CYS A 335 11.85 -16.49 19.00
N HIS A 336 12.22 -15.86 17.88
CA HIS A 336 13.39 -16.29 17.11
C HIS A 336 14.69 -15.87 17.80
N SER A 337 14.77 -14.60 18.19
CA SER A 337 16.01 -13.98 18.69
C SER A 337 16.33 -14.42 20.11
N LEU A 338 15.31 -14.50 20.97
CA LEU A 338 15.47 -14.73 22.41
C LEU A 338 15.36 -16.21 22.79
N ILE A 339 14.46 -16.99 22.18
CA ILE A 339 14.17 -18.35 22.67
C ILE A 339 14.87 -19.44 21.84
N LEU A 340 15.02 -19.27 20.52
CA LEU A 340 15.63 -20.31 19.68
C LEU A 340 17.10 -20.08 19.37
N ASN A 341 17.59 -18.84 19.42
CA ASN A 341 19.01 -18.53 19.19
C ASN A 341 19.84 -18.49 20.48
N ASP A 342 19.24 -18.31 21.65
CA ASP A 342 19.92 -18.27 22.94
C ASP A 342 19.57 -19.51 23.79
N TYR A 343 20.46 -20.49 23.80
CA TYR A 343 20.30 -21.71 24.60
C TYR A 343 20.12 -21.41 26.09
N ALA A 344 20.75 -20.36 26.63
CA ALA A 344 20.65 -20.01 28.04
C ALA A 344 19.24 -19.52 28.38
N THR A 345 18.65 -18.67 27.54
CA THR A 345 17.26 -18.20 27.67
C THR A 345 16.27 -19.33 27.51
N PHE A 346 16.44 -20.18 26.51
CA PHE A 346 15.62 -21.38 26.34
C PHE A 346 15.65 -22.27 27.58
N LYS A 347 16.87 -22.56 28.07
CA LYS A 347 17.08 -23.39 29.26
C LYS A 347 16.47 -22.76 30.49
N ALA A 348 16.61 -21.44 30.69
CA ALA A 348 15.99 -20.73 31.81
C ALA A 348 14.46 -20.84 31.79
N LEU A 349 13.82 -20.67 30.62
CA LEU A 349 12.38 -20.85 30.47
C LEU A 349 11.94 -22.29 30.74
N ALA A 350 12.67 -23.28 30.20
CA ALA A 350 12.38 -24.69 30.46
C ALA A 350 12.53 -25.01 31.95
N THR A 351 13.60 -24.55 32.61
CA THR A 351 13.82 -24.74 34.05
C THR A 351 12.73 -24.06 34.88
N PHE A 352 12.31 -22.86 34.49
CA PHE A 352 11.21 -22.13 35.11
C PHE A 352 9.90 -22.93 35.04
N ILE A 353 9.50 -23.36 33.84
CA ILE A 353 8.28 -24.18 33.63
C ILE A 353 8.34 -25.47 34.44
N ASP A 354 9.48 -26.17 34.40
CA ASP A 354 9.63 -27.41 35.14
C ASP A 354 9.46 -27.14 36.64
N ALA A 355 10.12 -26.14 37.22
CA ALA A 355 10.09 -25.92 38.67
C ALA A 355 8.68 -25.61 39.22
N ILE A 356 7.85 -24.89 38.49
CA ILE A 356 6.59 -24.33 39.01
C ILE A 356 5.32 -25.08 38.56
N CYS A 357 5.33 -25.69 37.36
CA CYS A 357 4.13 -26.33 36.82
C CYS A 357 3.94 -27.75 37.35
N SER A 358 2.70 -28.11 37.64
CA SER A 358 2.33 -29.47 37.98
C SER A 358 2.56 -30.39 36.76
N PRO A 359 2.88 -31.69 36.93
CA PRO A 359 3.03 -32.60 35.80
C PRO A 359 1.76 -32.75 34.95
N SER A 360 0.58 -32.55 35.55
CA SER A 360 -0.73 -32.48 34.87
C SER A 360 -1.09 -31.09 34.36
N GLY A 361 -0.26 -30.09 34.67
CA GLY A 361 -0.50 -28.69 34.33
C GLY A 361 -0.41 -28.44 32.84
N LYS A 362 -0.96 -27.32 32.42
CA LYS A 362 -1.01 -26.87 31.04
C LYS A 362 -0.15 -25.62 30.87
N VAL A 363 0.72 -25.62 29.88
CA VAL A 363 1.50 -24.44 29.47
C VAL A 363 0.99 -23.96 28.12
N CYS A 364 0.41 -22.77 28.07
CA CYS A 364 -0.09 -22.16 26.84
C CYS A 364 0.91 -21.11 26.34
N ILE A 365 1.53 -21.34 25.18
CA ILE A 365 2.40 -20.35 24.54
C ILE A 365 1.55 -19.57 23.54
N PHE A 366 1.28 -18.31 23.84
CA PHE A 366 0.55 -17.40 22.98
C PHE A 366 1.53 -16.60 22.15
N ILE A 367 1.47 -16.78 20.84
CA ILE A 367 2.19 -15.90 19.92
C ILE A 367 1.24 -14.79 19.52
N LEU A 368 1.60 -13.55 19.87
CA LEU A 368 0.82 -12.41 19.42
C LEU A 368 0.89 -12.33 17.89
N PRO A 369 -0.26 -12.31 17.19
CA PRO A 369 -0.26 -12.02 15.76
C PRO A 369 0.28 -10.60 15.56
N LEU A 370 0.96 -10.36 14.44
CA LEU A 370 1.31 -9.00 14.07
C LEU A 370 0.02 -8.19 13.87
N ALA A 371 0.11 -6.88 14.09
CA ALA A 371 -1.00 -5.97 13.79
C ALA A 371 -1.46 -6.18 12.33
N ASP A 372 -2.77 -6.19 12.12
CA ASP A 372 -3.37 -6.42 10.80
C ASP A 372 -2.71 -5.49 9.76
N GLY A 373 -2.04 -6.08 8.76
CA GLY A 373 -1.39 -5.35 7.66
C GLY A 373 0.13 -5.45 7.59
N GLU A 374 0.83 -5.95 8.62
CA GLU A 374 2.24 -6.31 8.45
C GLU A 374 2.33 -7.60 7.63
N GLU A 375 2.76 -7.47 6.37
CA GLU A 375 2.99 -8.58 5.45
C GLU A 375 3.89 -9.66 6.06
N VAL A 376 3.66 -10.90 5.61
CA VAL A 376 4.34 -12.14 5.98
C VAL A 376 5.83 -11.92 6.25
N ARG A 377 6.20 -11.67 7.51
CA ARG A 377 7.62 -11.52 7.86
C ARG A 377 8.34 -12.85 7.67
N GLU A 378 9.46 -12.72 6.99
CA GLU A 378 10.43 -13.74 6.65
C GLU A 378 10.89 -14.48 7.91
N VAL A 379 10.71 -15.80 7.96
CA VAL A 379 11.23 -16.65 9.05
C VAL A 379 12.64 -17.06 8.66
N PRO A 380 13.71 -16.54 9.32
CA PRO A 380 15.05 -16.89 8.92
C PRO A 380 15.29 -18.37 9.17
N LEU A 381 15.67 -19.14 8.16
CA LEU A 381 15.82 -20.59 8.27
C LEU A 381 16.85 -20.94 9.35
N ARG A 382 17.93 -20.15 9.49
CA ARG A 382 18.91 -20.27 10.57
C ARG A 382 18.28 -20.30 11.97
N HIS A 383 17.17 -19.59 12.20
CA HIS A 383 16.48 -19.56 13.49
C HIS A 383 15.68 -20.85 13.74
N LEU A 384 15.16 -21.46 12.68
CA LEU A 384 14.57 -22.80 12.72
C LEU A 384 15.59 -23.92 12.87
N LEU A 385 16.88 -23.61 12.88
CA LEU A 385 17.92 -24.62 12.90
C LEU A 385 18.92 -24.39 14.03
N ALA A 386 18.91 -23.22 14.67
CA ALA A 386 19.71 -22.92 15.85
C ALA A 386 19.48 -23.93 16.99
N TYR A 387 18.25 -24.39 17.21
CA TYR A 387 17.96 -25.41 18.22
C TYR A 387 18.49 -26.80 17.86
N THR A 388 18.92 -27.05 16.61
CA THR A 388 19.51 -28.34 16.25
C THR A 388 20.87 -28.58 16.91
N ARG A 389 21.42 -27.53 17.52
CA ARG A 389 22.64 -27.55 18.32
C ARG A 389 22.37 -27.83 19.81
N PHE A 390 21.11 -27.84 20.23
CA PHE A 390 20.78 -28.06 21.64
C PHE A 390 21.01 -29.52 22.00
N ASP A 391 21.83 -29.75 23.03
CA ASP A 391 21.89 -31.04 23.68
C ASP A 391 20.63 -31.24 24.52
N PHE A 392 19.63 -31.87 23.92
CA PHE A 392 18.35 -32.17 24.58
C PHE A 392 18.51 -33.07 25.81
N SER A 393 19.64 -33.77 25.96
CA SER A 393 19.91 -34.56 27.17
C SER A 393 20.19 -33.68 28.40
N GLN A 394 20.58 -32.42 28.20
CA GLN A 394 20.87 -31.45 29.26
C GLN A 394 19.69 -30.52 29.58
N LEU A 395 18.58 -30.66 28.85
CA LEU A 395 17.37 -29.87 29.08
C LEU A 395 16.46 -30.55 30.12
N PRO A 396 15.68 -29.77 30.89
CA PRO A 396 14.63 -30.32 31.75
C PRO A 396 13.62 -31.17 30.95
N PRO A 397 12.84 -32.05 31.59
CA PRO A 397 11.86 -32.92 30.91
C PRO A 397 10.87 -32.18 29.99
N CYS A 398 10.57 -30.91 30.30
CA CYS A 398 9.70 -30.06 29.49
C CYS A 398 10.37 -29.40 28.27
N GLY A 399 11.69 -29.50 28.13
CA GLY A 399 12.45 -28.87 27.04
C GLY A 399 12.04 -29.38 25.66
N SER A 400 11.88 -30.70 25.48
CA SER A 400 11.47 -31.25 24.18
C SER A 400 10.02 -30.86 23.80
N PRO A 401 9.01 -31.02 24.68
CA PRO A 401 7.66 -30.49 24.44
C PRO A 401 7.63 -28.98 24.16
N LEU A 402 8.48 -28.21 24.84
CA LEU A 402 8.57 -26.76 24.67
C LEU A 402 9.10 -26.39 23.28
N VAL A 403 10.19 -27.02 22.83
CA VAL A 403 10.69 -26.84 21.45
C VAL A 403 9.63 -27.27 20.45
N CYS A 404 8.95 -28.40 20.65
CA CYS A 404 7.89 -28.86 19.74
C CYS A 404 6.74 -27.85 19.62
N ALA A 405 6.28 -27.27 20.74
CA ALA A 405 5.25 -26.25 20.74
C ALA A 405 5.71 -24.98 20.02
N LEU A 406 6.95 -24.52 20.27
CA LEU A 406 7.51 -23.35 19.58
C LEU A 406 7.67 -23.60 18.08
N LEU A 407 8.11 -24.79 17.65
CA LEU A 407 8.24 -25.11 16.22
C LEU A 407 6.90 -25.18 15.50
N GLN A 408 5.86 -25.69 16.16
CA GLN A 408 4.52 -25.71 15.59
C GLN A 408 4.03 -24.31 15.22
N THR A 409 4.50 -23.28 15.92
CA THR A 409 4.14 -21.88 15.62
C THR A 409 4.73 -21.38 14.31
N TYR A 410 5.80 -22.01 13.84
CA TYR A 410 6.40 -21.75 12.55
C TYR A 410 5.87 -22.64 11.44
N GLY A 411 4.96 -23.56 11.74
CA GLY A 411 4.55 -24.58 10.78
C GLY A 411 5.63 -25.62 10.54
N VAL A 412 6.48 -25.91 11.53
CA VAL A 412 7.45 -27.02 11.50
C VAL A 412 7.09 -28.00 12.61
N ARG A 413 7.19 -29.30 12.34
CA ARG A 413 7.05 -30.33 13.38
C ARG A 413 8.32 -31.16 13.47
N ARG A 414 8.66 -31.53 14.71
CA ARG A 414 9.63 -32.58 15.01
C ARG A 414 8.89 -33.90 15.20
N GLY A 415 9.42 -34.99 14.68
CA GLY A 415 8.85 -36.32 14.92
C GLY A 415 8.84 -36.68 16.39
N SER A 416 7.66 -36.93 16.96
CA SER A 416 7.55 -37.33 18.36
C SER A 416 8.13 -38.73 18.53
N SER A 417 9.22 -38.83 19.26
CA SER A 417 9.54 -40.04 20.02
C SER A 417 9.09 -39.78 21.46
N ASP A 418 8.21 -40.65 21.94
CA ASP A 418 7.79 -40.87 23.33
C ASP A 418 6.85 -39.86 24.01
N SER A 419 5.59 -40.28 24.08
CA SER A 419 4.47 -39.66 24.80
C SER A 419 4.42 -39.97 26.31
N ASN A 420 5.52 -40.41 26.94
CA ASN A 420 5.51 -40.94 28.32
C ASN A 420 6.21 -40.04 29.37
N LEU A 421 6.44 -38.76 29.08
CA LEU A 421 7.14 -37.87 30.02
C LEU A 421 6.18 -37.23 31.04
N LEU A 422 6.59 -37.24 32.32
CA LEU A 422 5.98 -36.52 33.45
C LEU A 422 6.16 -35.00 33.31
N CYS A 423 5.65 -34.42 32.23
CA CYS A 423 5.81 -33.02 31.87
C CYS A 423 4.43 -32.36 31.67
N PRO A 424 4.25 -31.08 32.05
CA PRO A 424 3.04 -30.35 31.71
C PRO A 424 2.75 -30.37 30.21
N ARG A 425 1.46 -30.33 29.85
CA ARG A 425 0.99 -30.29 28.47
C ARG A 425 1.27 -28.90 27.89
N ILE A 426 2.22 -28.81 26.96
CA ILE A 426 2.58 -27.56 26.30
C ILE A 426 1.82 -27.42 24.99
N GLU A 427 1.00 -26.38 24.88
CA GLU A 427 0.25 -26.03 23.67
C GLU A 427 0.70 -24.67 23.16
N ALA A 428 1.02 -24.57 21.88
CA ALA A 428 1.14 -23.29 21.22
C ALA A 428 -0.22 -22.85 20.65
N ARG A 429 -0.62 -21.62 20.95
CA ARG A 429 -1.81 -20.97 20.42
C ARG A 429 -1.38 -19.74 19.62
N GLY A 430 -1.70 -19.76 18.34
CA GLY A 430 -1.50 -18.67 17.40
C GLY A 430 -2.37 -18.91 16.16
N SER A 431 -2.72 -17.85 15.45
CA SER A 431 -3.44 -17.93 14.19
C SER A 431 -2.69 -18.89 13.26
N SER A 432 -3.37 -19.94 12.77
CA SER A 432 -2.77 -20.86 11.80
C SER A 432 -2.23 -20.05 10.64
N LEU A 433 -0.93 -20.21 10.34
CA LEU A 433 -0.29 -19.45 9.28
C LEU A 433 -0.93 -19.82 7.94
N SER A 434 -1.63 -18.85 7.34
CA SER A 434 -2.12 -18.96 5.97
C SER A 434 -0.97 -18.92 4.96
N ARG A 435 0.22 -18.43 5.36
CA ARG A 435 1.44 -18.43 4.54
C ARG A 435 2.71 -18.31 5.39
N CYS A 436 3.66 -19.24 5.23
CA CYS A 436 5.03 -19.18 5.75
C CYS A 436 5.99 -18.85 4.60
N ARG A 437 6.77 -17.77 4.75
CA ARG A 437 7.94 -17.48 3.90
C ARG A 437 9.19 -17.73 4.73
N TYR A 438 9.88 -18.84 4.47
CA TYR A 438 11.17 -19.13 5.09
C TYR A 438 12.27 -18.46 4.29
N VAL A 439 13.12 -17.67 4.93
CA VAL A 439 14.20 -16.96 4.23
C VAL A 439 15.55 -17.43 4.71
N TRP A 440 16.36 -17.91 3.80
CA TRP A 440 17.73 -18.26 4.07
C TRP A 440 18.62 -17.08 3.74
N MET A 441 19.14 -16.41 4.77
CA MET A 441 20.17 -15.39 4.59
C MET A 441 21.55 -16.06 4.63
N VAL A 442 22.24 -16.14 3.50
CA VAL A 442 23.62 -16.61 3.43
C VAL A 442 24.55 -15.43 3.69
N THR A 443 25.34 -15.54 4.76
CA THR A 443 26.29 -14.49 5.17
C THR A 443 27.68 -14.74 4.56
N GLN A 444 28.47 -13.69 4.37
CA GLN A 444 29.84 -13.80 3.86
C GLN A 444 30.69 -14.74 4.72
N ASP A 445 30.53 -14.69 6.04
CA ASP A 445 31.26 -15.55 6.98
C ASP A 445 30.96 -17.03 6.73
N GLN A 446 29.71 -17.38 6.42
CA GLN A 446 29.35 -18.76 6.06
C GLN A 446 30.02 -19.23 4.76
N VAL A 447 30.25 -18.31 3.81
CA VAL A 447 30.95 -18.63 2.56
C VAL A 447 32.45 -18.84 2.80
N VAL A 448 33.08 -18.01 3.64
CA VAL A 448 34.53 -18.08 3.90
C VAL A 448 34.90 -19.20 4.89
N LEU A 449 34.08 -19.40 5.91
CA LEU A 449 34.25 -20.40 6.95
C LEU A 449 32.91 -21.08 7.24
N PRO A 450 32.66 -22.28 6.69
CA PRO A 450 31.51 -23.09 7.07
C PRO A 450 31.69 -23.57 8.53
N GLN A 451 31.49 -22.68 9.50
CA GLN A 451 31.65 -22.91 10.94
C GLN A 451 30.39 -23.49 11.59
N ASN A 452 29.46 -24.02 10.81
CA ASN A 452 28.33 -24.74 11.38
C ASN A 452 28.86 -26.09 11.87
N GLY A 453 29.04 -26.21 13.19
CA GLY A 453 29.36 -27.48 13.83
C GLY A 453 28.34 -28.57 13.44
N PRO A 454 28.71 -29.86 13.54
CA PRO A 454 27.85 -30.96 13.12
C PRO A 454 26.51 -30.90 13.83
N ILE A 455 25.44 -31.12 13.08
CA ILE A 455 24.10 -31.28 13.65
C ILE A 455 24.13 -32.45 14.60
N ALA A 456 23.46 -32.32 15.75
CA ALA A 456 23.27 -33.44 16.65
C ALA A 456 22.63 -34.59 15.84
N HIS A 457 23.32 -35.74 15.72
CA HIS A 457 22.86 -36.89 14.94
C HIS A 457 21.43 -37.32 15.28
N SER A 458 20.96 -37.00 16.50
CA SER A 458 19.60 -37.22 16.98
C SER A 458 18.52 -36.39 16.27
N LEU A 459 18.86 -35.43 15.40
CA LEU A 459 17.93 -34.55 14.70
C LEU A 459 17.98 -34.66 13.18
N ALA A 460 18.95 -35.39 12.64
CA ALA A 460 18.97 -35.74 11.22
C ALA A 460 17.64 -36.41 10.87
N ASP A 461 17.01 -35.96 9.78
CA ASP A 461 15.71 -36.44 9.35
C ASP A 461 14.61 -36.37 10.42
N GLN A 462 14.58 -35.40 11.34
CA GLN A 462 13.47 -35.29 12.31
C GLN A 462 12.48 -34.17 12.02
N LEU A 463 12.81 -33.24 11.13
CA LEU A 463 11.97 -32.08 10.82
C LEU A 463 11.16 -32.31 9.55
N TRP A 464 9.89 -31.90 9.60
CA TRP A 464 9.06 -31.82 8.41
C TRP A 464 8.10 -30.62 8.48
N VAL A 465 7.84 -30.04 7.31
CA VAL A 465 6.70 -29.13 7.15
C VAL A 465 5.45 -30.01 7.10
N PRO A 466 4.49 -29.84 8.02
CA PRO A 466 3.35 -30.71 8.15
C PRO A 466 2.34 -30.52 7.01
N SER A 467 1.74 -31.63 6.56
CA SER A 467 0.89 -31.70 5.36
C SER A 467 -0.45 -30.96 5.46
N TRP A 468 -0.92 -30.66 6.67
CA TRP A 468 -2.11 -29.84 6.94
C TRP A 468 -1.96 -28.35 6.57
N CYS A 469 -0.77 -27.85 6.20
CA CYS A 469 -0.67 -26.54 5.57
C CYS A 469 -1.44 -26.57 4.25
N PRO A 470 -2.40 -25.65 4.02
CA PRO A 470 -3.10 -25.61 2.75
C PRO A 470 -2.11 -25.57 1.58
N PRO A 471 -2.44 -26.20 0.43
CA PRO A 471 -1.57 -26.18 -0.73
C PRO A 471 -1.19 -24.74 -1.09
N GLY A 472 0.12 -24.44 -1.16
CA GLY A 472 0.62 -23.10 -1.49
C GLY A 472 1.01 -22.23 -0.28
N CYS A 473 0.79 -22.69 0.95
CA CYS A 473 1.11 -21.91 2.15
C CYS A 473 2.61 -21.81 2.46
N CYS A 474 3.48 -22.61 1.86
CA CYS A 474 4.91 -22.62 2.17
C CYS A 474 5.75 -22.15 0.97
N SER A 475 6.50 -21.07 1.17
CA SER A 475 7.51 -20.58 0.23
C SER A 475 8.87 -20.51 0.92
N ILE A 476 9.94 -20.89 0.21
CA ILE A 476 11.32 -20.71 0.65
C ILE A 476 11.95 -19.63 -0.24
N SER A 477 12.58 -18.62 0.35
CA SER A 477 13.46 -17.67 -0.32
C SER A 477 14.89 -17.92 0.13
N ILE A 478 15.85 -17.87 -0.79
CA ILE A 478 17.28 -17.97 -0.50
C ILE A 478 17.91 -16.67 -0.97
N GLU A 479 18.47 -15.92 -0.03
CA GLU A 479 18.93 -14.55 -0.23
C GLU A 479 20.33 -14.37 0.37
N CYS A 480 21.09 -13.43 -0.18
CA CYS A 480 22.39 -13.04 0.40
C CYS A 480 22.14 -12.02 1.52
N ALA A 481 22.92 -12.07 2.59
CA ALA A 481 22.86 -11.05 3.64
C ALA A 481 23.28 -9.68 3.08
N ASP A 482 22.46 -8.66 3.35
CA ASP A 482 22.72 -7.21 3.20
C ASP A 482 23.78 -6.82 2.16
N GLY A 483 23.42 -6.91 0.87
CA GLY A 483 24.23 -6.34 -0.23
C GLY A 483 25.53 -7.09 -0.54
N SER A 484 25.81 -8.22 0.10
CA SER A 484 26.97 -9.04 -0.26
C SER A 484 26.73 -9.74 -1.60
N ALA A 485 27.58 -9.48 -2.59
CA ALA A 485 27.68 -10.25 -3.82
C ALA A 485 29.03 -10.99 -3.80
N PRO A 486 29.10 -12.23 -3.28
CA PRO A 486 30.36 -12.94 -3.25
C PRO A 486 30.87 -13.20 -4.68
N PRO A 487 32.16 -13.52 -4.82
CA PRO A 487 32.75 -13.83 -6.12
C PRO A 487 31.87 -14.82 -6.86
N PRO A 488 31.66 -14.67 -8.18
CA PRO A 488 30.81 -15.57 -8.94
C PRO A 488 31.12 -17.04 -8.61
N ASP A 489 32.39 -17.41 -8.52
CA ASP A 489 32.79 -18.82 -8.34
C ASP A 489 32.70 -19.35 -6.90
N SER A 490 32.09 -18.60 -5.97
CA SER A 490 31.82 -19.11 -4.63
C SER A 490 30.84 -20.29 -4.67
N VAL A 491 31.30 -21.47 -4.25
CA VAL A 491 30.42 -22.61 -3.99
C VAL A 491 29.85 -22.43 -2.58
N PRO A 492 28.54 -22.22 -2.42
CA PRO A 492 27.95 -22.16 -1.09
C PRO A 492 28.19 -23.50 -0.37
N PRO A 493 28.55 -23.50 0.92
CA PRO A 493 28.57 -24.75 1.68
C PRO A 493 27.18 -25.36 1.65
N GLU A 494 27.11 -26.68 1.43
CA GLU A 494 25.89 -27.43 1.67
C GLU A 494 25.49 -27.19 3.12
N PRO A 495 24.35 -26.56 3.36
CA PRO A 495 24.01 -26.24 4.71
C PRO A 495 23.58 -27.52 5.40
N PRO A 496 24.32 -27.99 6.43
CA PRO A 496 24.03 -29.26 7.07
C PRO A 496 22.59 -29.28 7.56
N GLU A 497 22.00 -28.11 7.84
CA GLU A 497 20.68 -27.97 8.40
C GLU A 497 19.53 -28.46 7.49
N LEU A 498 19.75 -28.56 6.18
CA LEU A 498 18.80 -29.22 5.28
C LEU A 498 18.81 -30.76 5.43
N ASP A 499 19.80 -31.35 6.08
CA ASP A 499 19.80 -32.78 6.45
C ASP A 499 18.92 -33.08 7.65
N ALA A 500 18.52 -32.06 8.42
CA ALA A 500 17.49 -32.22 9.42
C ALA A 500 16.08 -32.36 8.81
N VAL A 501 15.88 -31.91 7.56
CA VAL A 501 14.58 -31.94 6.87
C VAL A 501 14.44 -33.20 6.03
N LYS A 502 13.46 -34.04 6.38
CA LYS A 502 13.15 -35.23 5.57
C LYS A 502 12.73 -34.82 4.16
N ALA A 503 13.07 -35.63 3.15
CA ALA A 503 12.66 -35.42 1.75
C ALA A 503 11.15 -35.13 1.58
N HIS A 504 10.29 -35.91 2.26
CA HIS A 504 8.83 -35.69 2.23
C HIS A 504 8.36 -34.47 3.03
N GLY A 505 9.20 -33.96 3.94
CA GLY A 505 8.95 -32.73 4.67
C GLY A 505 9.01 -31.48 3.81
N LEU A 506 9.54 -31.57 2.59
CA LEU A 506 9.55 -30.48 1.61
C LEU A 506 8.36 -30.51 0.64
N PHE A 507 7.51 -31.54 0.66
CA PHE A 507 6.33 -31.61 -0.22
C PHE A 507 5.38 -30.41 -0.13
N PRO A 508 5.18 -29.77 1.03
CA PRO A 508 4.35 -28.55 1.11
C PRO A 508 4.99 -27.31 0.46
N VAL A 509 6.30 -27.32 0.18
CA VAL A 509 7.00 -26.19 -0.43
C VAL A 509 6.57 -26.08 -1.89
N ARG A 510 5.76 -25.05 -2.19
CA ARG A 510 5.25 -24.81 -3.55
C ARG A 510 5.94 -23.65 -4.25
N SER A 511 6.69 -22.82 -3.54
CA SER A 511 7.41 -21.69 -4.14
C SER A 511 8.84 -21.67 -3.64
N LEU A 512 9.79 -21.53 -4.57
CA LEU A 512 11.20 -21.31 -4.28
C LEU A 512 11.66 -20.03 -4.95
N THR A 513 12.18 -19.09 -4.17
CA THR A 513 12.85 -17.88 -4.66
C THR A 513 14.34 -18.03 -4.38
N VAL A 514 15.17 -17.80 -5.37
CA VAL A 514 16.62 -17.88 -5.26
C VAL A 514 17.17 -16.56 -5.79
N LYS A 515 17.77 -15.77 -4.90
CA LYS A 515 18.44 -14.52 -5.23
C LYS A 515 19.94 -14.76 -5.20
N SER A 516 20.63 -14.38 -6.28
CA SER A 516 22.07 -14.53 -6.48
C SER A 516 22.56 -15.98 -6.58
N ARG A 517 23.77 -16.14 -7.15
CA ARG A 517 24.44 -17.43 -7.40
C ARG A 517 24.69 -18.22 -6.10
N ILE A 518 24.79 -17.57 -4.94
CA ILE A 518 24.98 -18.28 -3.65
C ILE A 518 23.82 -19.25 -3.36
N GLY A 519 22.60 -18.89 -3.74
CA GLY A 519 21.44 -19.74 -3.44
C GLY A 519 21.39 -21.02 -4.28
N LEU A 520 22.23 -21.14 -5.31
CA LEU A 520 22.16 -22.20 -6.32
C LEU A 520 22.39 -23.61 -5.74
N GLY A 521 23.41 -23.77 -4.89
CA GLY A 521 23.72 -25.07 -4.27
C GLY A 521 22.58 -25.57 -3.39
N VAL A 522 22.04 -24.67 -2.56
CA VAL A 522 20.88 -24.93 -1.70
C VAL A 522 19.63 -25.24 -2.53
N ALA A 523 19.38 -24.49 -3.60
CA ALA A 523 18.26 -24.73 -4.50
C ALA A 523 18.36 -26.11 -5.16
N LYS A 524 19.53 -26.48 -5.70
CA LYS A 524 19.79 -27.82 -6.26
C LYS A 524 19.52 -28.92 -5.23
N MET A 525 19.99 -28.73 -3.99
CA MET A 525 19.75 -29.68 -2.91
C MET A 525 18.26 -29.84 -2.61
N LEU A 526 17.52 -28.74 -2.42
CA LEU A 526 16.07 -28.76 -2.17
C LEU A 526 15.30 -29.48 -3.29
N LEU A 527 15.68 -29.23 -4.54
CA LEU A 527 15.10 -29.87 -5.72
C LEU A 527 15.43 -31.37 -5.77
N SER A 528 16.68 -31.74 -5.46
CA SER A 528 17.12 -33.15 -5.42
C SER A 528 16.40 -33.96 -4.33
N LYS A 529 16.04 -33.33 -3.21
CA LYS A 529 15.28 -33.94 -2.10
C LYS A 529 13.78 -34.08 -2.38
N GLY A 530 13.30 -33.70 -3.57
CA GLY A 530 11.93 -34.02 -4.00
C GLY A 530 10.91 -32.89 -3.90
N ALA A 531 11.33 -31.63 -3.74
CA ALA A 531 10.41 -30.50 -3.70
C ALA A 531 9.56 -30.41 -4.99
N HIS A 532 8.24 -30.37 -4.85
CA HIS A 532 7.29 -30.24 -5.96
C HIS A 532 6.83 -28.79 -6.10
N LEU A 533 7.72 -27.96 -6.65
CA LEU A 533 7.48 -26.54 -6.83
C LEU A 533 6.33 -26.30 -7.81
N GLY A 534 5.43 -25.37 -7.45
CA GLY A 534 4.51 -24.73 -8.38
C GLY A 534 5.08 -23.43 -8.96
N ASN A 535 5.96 -22.75 -8.22
CA ASN A 535 6.61 -21.50 -8.61
C ASN A 535 8.11 -21.54 -8.31
N LEU A 536 8.92 -21.05 -9.24
CA LEU A 536 10.35 -20.87 -9.10
C LEU A 536 10.75 -19.47 -9.58
N GLN A 537 11.34 -18.67 -8.71
CA GLN A 537 11.83 -17.33 -9.01
C GLN A 537 13.34 -17.29 -8.89
N LEU A 538 14.01 -16.83 -9.94
CA LEU A 538 15.47 -16.76 -10.04
C LEU A 538 15.88 -15.32 -10.31
N MET A 539 16.68 -14.75 -9.41
CA MET A 539 17.07 -13.34 -9.45
C MET A 539 18.59 -13.16 -9.37
N ASP A 540 19.12 -12.13 -10.02
CA ASP A 540 20.53 -11.69 -9.88
C ASP A 540 21.57 -12.79 -10.17
N MET A 541 21.27 -13.65 -11.14
CA MET A 541 22.14 -14.77 -11.57
C MET A 541 22.61 -14.59 -13.01
N ALA A 542 23.75 -15.20 -13.34
CA ALA A 542 24.13 -15.36 -14.74
C ALA A 542 23.21 -16.37 -15.44
N PRO A 543 22.91 -16.20 -16.74
CA PRO A 543 22.08 -17.15 -17.48
C PRO A 543 22.58 -18.60 -17.44
N ALA A 544 23.90 -18.84 -17.39
CA ALA A 544 24.46 -20.18 -17.30
C ALA A 544 24.05 -20.90 -16.00
N ASP A 545 24.03 -20.19 -14.87
CA ASP A 545 23.63 -20.75 -13.57
C ASP A 545 22.13 -21.08 -13.55
N VAL A 546 21.31 -20.21 -14.12
CA VAL A 546 19.86 -20.45 -14.28
C VAL A 546 19.61 -21.73 -15.08
N LEU A 547 20.32 -21.89 -16.19
CA LEU A 547 20.18 -23.05 -17.07
C LEU A 547 20.66 -24.34 -16.41
N ASP A 548 21.77 -24.28 -15.69
CA ASP A 548 22.30 -25.41 -14.91
C ASP A 548 21.32 -25.84 -13.81
N LEU A 549 20.70 -24.88 -13.09
CA LEU A 549 19.64 -25.18 -12.12
C LEU A 549 18.46 -25.89 -12.77
N LEU A 550 17.91 -25.30 -13.84
CA LEU A 550 16.74 -25.83 -14.54
C LEU A 550 17.01 -27.21 -15.15
N ASN A 551 18.23 -27.45 -15.64
CA ASN A 551 18.66 -28.76 -16.14
C ASN A 551 18.78 -29.81 -15.02
N GLY A 552 19.05 -29.38 -13.79
CA GLY A 552 19.02 -30.25 -12.60
C GLY A 552 17.61 -30.70 -12.19
N ILE A 553 16.56 -30.02 -12.65
CA ILE A 553 15.17 -30.34 -12.28
C ILE A 553 14.62 -31.48 -13.16
N ARG A 554 14.04 -32.51 -12.53
CA ARG A 554 13.35 -33.59 -13.24
C ARG A 554 12.07 -33.05 -13.91
N ALA A 555 11.70 -33.57 -15.07
CA ALA A 555 10.47 -33.13 -15.77
C ALA A 555 9.20 -33.21 -14.90
N SER A 556 9.08 -34.22 -14.03
CA SER A 556 7.96 -34.37 -13.08
C SER A 556 8.00 -33.40 -11.89
N GLN A 557 9.10 -32.68 -11.70
CA GLN A 557 9.29 -31.67 -10.66
C GLN A 557 9.36 -30.25 -11.21
N MET A 558 9.39 -30.09 -12.54
CA MET A 558 9.43 -28.77 -13.18
C MET A 558 8.22 -27.93 -12.73
N PRO A 559 8.46 -26.71 -12.20
CA PRO A 559 7.39 -25.82 -11.77
C PRO A 559 6.53 -25.37 -12.95
N SER A 560 5.24 -25.14 -12.70
CA SER A 560 4.35 -24.57 -13.71
C SER A 560 4.58 -23.08 -13.91
N ARG A 561 5.18 -22.38 -12.93
CA ARG A 561 5.54 -20.96 -13.03
C ARG A 561 7.03 -20.76 -12.83
N VAL A 562 7.67 -20.07 -13.77
CA VAL A 562 9.09 -19.69 -13.70
C VAL A 562 9.18 -18.18 -13.85
N GLN A 563 9.89 -17.53 -12.94
CA GLN A 563 10.18 -16.10 -12.97
C GLN A 563 11.68 -15.87 -13.02
N LEU A 564 12.12 -15.07 -13.97
CA LEU A 564 13.51 -14.66 -14.17
C LEU A 564 13.56 -13.14 -13.98
N ALA A 565 14.38 -12.63 -13.07
CA ALA A 565 14.47 -11.18 -12.86
C ALA A 565 15.90 -10.72 -12.63
N SER A 566 16.25 -9.54 -13.16
CA SER A 566 17.53 -8.89 -12.88
C SER A 566 18.76 -9.77 -13.15
N LEU A 567 18.71 -10.64 -14.16
CA LEU A 567 19.86 -11.51 -14.49
C LEU A 567 21.07 -10.66 -14.88
N THR A 568 22.26 -11.08 -14.43
CA THR A 568 23.52 -10.37 -14.71
C THR A 568 24.12 -10.82 -16.03
N ALA A 569 24.75 -9.89 -16.76
CA ALA A 569 25.61 -10.27 -17.88
C ALA A 569 26.82 -10.96 -17.25
N GLY A 570 27.07 -12.23 -17.58
CA GLY A 570 28.30 -12.90 -17.14
C GLY A 570 29.55 -12.12 -17.59
N ASP A 571 30.71 -12.45 -17.02
CA ASP A 571 31.98 -11.70 -17.07
C ASP A 571 32.63 -11.47 -18.46
N GLY A 572 31.88 -11.48 -19.55
CA GLY A 572 32.37 -11.18 -20.90
C GLY A 572 31.30 -10.58 -21.81
N PRO A 573 31.46 -9.34 -22.30
CA PRO A 573 30.61 -8.80 -23.34
C PRO A 573 30.72 -9.67 -24.60
N GLY A 574 29.60 -10.24 -25.06
CA GLY A 574 29.53 -10.99 -26.32
C GLY A 574 29.64 -12.52 -26.21
N ARG A 575 29.71 -13.10 -25.00
CA ARG A 575 29.62 -14.56 -24.86
C ARG A 575 28.22 -15.02 -25.30
N GLN A 576 28.16 -15.78 -26.40
CA GLN A 576 26.90 -16.38 -26.85
C GLN A 576 26.34 -17.26 -25.74
N LEU A 577 25.04 -17.13 -25.48
CA LEU A 577 24.34 -18.00 -24.53
C LEU A 577 24.46 -19.45 -24.99
N PRO A 578 24.76 -20.39 -24.07
CA PRO A 578 24.96 -21.79 -24.44
C PRO A 578 23.71 -22.38 -25.10
N VAL A 579 23.91 -23.21 -26.13
CA VAL A 579 22.83 -23.99 -26.76
C VAL A 579 22.29 -25.00 -25.74
N LEU A 580 20.98 -25.08 -25.64
CA LEU A 580 20.31 -25.78 -24.54
C LEU A 580 19.92 -27.21 -24.90
N PRO A 581 20.35 -28.22 -24.12
CA PRO A 581 19.89 -29.59 -24.25
C PRO A 581 18.63 -29.83 -23.39
N PHE A 582 17.58 -29.03 -23.58
CA PHE A 582 16.32 -29.30 -22.88
C PHE A 582 15.55 -30.42 -23.60
N ASP A 583 15.66 -31.63 -23.06
CA ASP A 583 14.93 -32.84 -23.50
C ASP A 583 13.41 -32.77 -23.20
N GLY A 584 12.73 -31.69 -23.59
CA GLY A 584 11.29 -31.47 -23.35
C GLY A 584 10.89 -31.20 -21.90
N ARG A 585 11.86 -31.05 -20.99
CA ARG A 585 11.60 -30.89 -19.53
C ARG A 585 10.79 -29.64 -19.17
N LEU A 586 10.88 -28.59 -19.99
CA LEU A 586 10.15 -27.34 -19.79
C LEU A 586 8.69 -27.40 -20.27
N GLY A 587 8.21 -28.55 -20.79
CA GLY A 587 6.85 -28.71 -21.30
C GLY A 587 5.74 -28.49 -20.27
N ARG A 588 6.05 -28.50 -18.97
CA ARG A 588 5.08 -28.22 -17.89
C ARG A 588 4.99 -26.74 -17.49
N VAL A 589 5.89 -25.89 -17.97
CA VAL A 589 5.87 -24.46 -17.64
C VAL A 589 4.71 -23.81 -18.37
N GLN A 590 3.75 -23.32 -17.59
CA GLN A 590 2.54 -22.62 -18.05
C GLN A 590 2.67 -21.10 -17.96
N THR A 591 3.45 -20.60 -17.00
CA THR A 591 3.68 -19.17 -16.82
C THR A 591 5.19 -18.89 -16.82
N LEU A 592 5.64 -18.01 -17.71
CA LEU A 592 7.00 -17.50 -17.73
C LEU A 592 6.98 -15.99 -17.52
N THR A 593 7.71 -15.51 -16.51
CA THR A 593 7.92 -14.07 -16.29
C THR A 593 9.41 -13.75 -16.46
N ALA A 594 9.75 -12.72 -17.23
CA ALA A 594 11.12 -12.30 -17.46
C ALA A 594 11.28 -10.78 -17.28
N LYS A 595 12.12 -10.34 -16.34
CA LYS A 595 12.40 -8.93 -16.04
C LYS A 595 13.87 -8.60 -16.35
N GLY A 596 14.07 -7.61 -17.21
CA GLY A 596 15.35 -7.17 -17.76
C GLY A 596 15.70 -7.88 -19.07
N ASP A 597 16.43 -7.20 -19.94
CA ASP A 597 16.76 -7.67 -21.29
C ASP A 597 17.49 -9.02 -21.31
N ILE A 598 18.35 -9.27 -20.34
CA ILE A 598 19.09 -10.54 -20.22
C ILE A 598 18.15 -11.70 -19.87
N ALA A 599 17.23 -11.48 -18.93
CA ALA A 599 16.19 -12.44 -18.57
C ALA A 599 15.27 -12.74 -19.74
N ILE A 600 14.90 -11.71 -20.50
CA ILE A 600 14.08 -11.84 -21.70
C ILE A 600 14.83 -12.63 -22.78
N ARG A 601 16.10 -12.34 -23.06
CA ARG A 601 16.90 -13.13 -24.02
C ARG A 601 17.03 -14.60 -23.59
N LEU A 602 17.16 -14.87 -22.29
CA LEU A 602 17.16 -16.24 -21.78
C LEU A 602 15.80 -16.92 -21.98
N ALA A 603 14.71 -16.20 -21.70
CA ALA A 603 13.35 -16.66 -21.98
C ALA A 603 13.15 -17.01 -23.46
N ALA A 604 13.75 -16.26 -24.39
CA ALA A 604 13.70 -16.55 -25.83
C ALA A 604 14.33 -17.91 -26.17
N LEU A 605 15.40 -18.30 -25.47
CA LEU A 605 16.04 -19.59 -25.65
C LEU A 605 15.25 -20.74 -25.01
N MET A 606 14.55 -20.46 -23.91
CA MET A 606 13.74 -21.46 -23.20
C MET A 606 12.40 -21.73 -23.88
N ARG A 607 11.80 -20.72 -24.52
CA ARG A 607 10.45 -20.76 -25.11
C ARG A 607 10.21 -21.90 -26.10
N PRO A 608 11.13 -22.26 -27.02
CA PRO A 608 10.95 -23.40 -27.93
C PRO A 608 10.68 -24.74 -27.23
N HIS A 609 11.07 -24.87 -25.95
CA HIS A 609 10.90 -26.08 -25.15
C HIS A 609 9.65 -26.07 -24.24
N MET A 610 8.82 -25.02 -24.31
CA MET A 610 7.62 -24.84 -23.50
C MET A 610 6.35 -25.03 -24.34
N THR A 611 5.90 -26.28 -24.47
CA THR A 611 4.74 -26.64 -25.32
C THR A 611 3.38 -26.22 -24.77
N SER A 612 3.31 -25.75 -23.52
CA SER A 612 2.07 -25.46 -22.79
C SER A 612 2.09 -24.07 -22.13
N LEU A 613 2.77 -23.11 -22.75
CA LEU A 613 2.91 -21.76 -22.20
C LEU A 613 1.62 -20.96 -22.37
N ASP A 614 0.84 -20.85 -21.29
CA ASP A 614 -0.41 -20.10 -21.24
C ASP A 614 -0.16 -18.60 -21.03
N GLU A 615 0.83 -18.22 -20.22
CA GLU A 615 1.11 -16.84 -19.86
C GLU A 615 2.59 -16.49 -19.98
N LEU A 616 2.88 -15.42 -20.71
CA LEU A 616 4.21 -14.85 -20.87
C LEU A 616 4.20 -13.38 -20.45
N ALA A 617 4.93 -13.04 -19.38
CA ALA A 617 5.08 -11.67 -18.91
C ALA A 617 6.54 -11.22 -19.05
N MET A 618 6.78 -10.05 -19.62
CA MET A 618 8.14 -9.57 -19.90
C MET A 618 8.26 -8.08 -19.63
N SER A 619 9.30 -7.60 -18.95
CA SER A 619 9.62 -6.17 -18.83
C SER A 619 11.08 -5.91 -19.16
N GLY A 620 11.33 -4.92 -20.03
CA GLY A 620 12.63 -4.61 -20.60
C GLY A 620 12.48 -3.81 -21.89
N SER A 621 13.41 -3.94 -22.81
CA SER A 621 13.30 -3.37 -24.16
C SER A 621 12.35 -4.18 -25.05
N GLU A 622 11.67 -3.47 -25.94
CA GLU A 622 10.83 -4.07 -26.97
C GLU A 622 11.63 -5.04 -27.85
N THR A 623 12.87 -4.70 -28.22
CA THR A 623 13.73 -5.56 -29.03
C THR A 623 13.95 -6.92 -28.39
N ALA A 624 14.19 -6.96 -27.07
CA ALA A 624 14.32 -8.21 -26.35
C ALA A 624 12.98 -8.95 -26.31
N ALA A 625 11.87 -8.27 -25.98
CA ALA A 625 10.54 -8.90 -25.91
C ALA A 625 10.13 -9.51 -27.25
N ARG A 626 10.41 -8.79 -28.34
CA ARG A 626 10.23 -9.27 -29.72
C ARG A 626 11.02 -10.53 -29.99
N GLN A 627 12.30 -10.59 -29.59
CA GLN A 627 13.13 -11.79 -29.74
C GLN A 627 12.51 -13.03 -29.07
N VAL A 628 11.86 -12.87 -27.91
CA VAL A 628 11.14 -13.98 -27.26
C VAL A 628 9.93 -14.41 -28.08
N LEU A 629 9.13 -13.45 -28.53
CA LEU A 629 7.90 -13.76 -29.26
C LEU A 629 8.18 -14.39 -30.62
N THR A 630 9.24 -13.98 -31.32
CA THR A 630 9.61 -14.53 -32.64
C THR A 630 10.47 -15.80 -32.55
N SER A 631 11.00 -16.13 -31.37
CA SER A 631 11.74 -17.39 -31.18
C SER A 631 10.83 -18.58 -31.53
N ARG A 632 11.25 -19.47 -32.45
CA ARG A 632 10.41 -20.57 -32.95
C ARG A 632 9.91 -21.46 -31.81
N GLY A 633 8.68 -21.25 -31.36
CA GLY A 633 7.97 -22.13 -30.45
C GLY A 633 6.58 -22.40 -30.99
N CYS A 634 6.18 -23.66 -30.97
CA CYS A 634 4.86 -24.08 -31.43
C CYS A 634 3.85 -23.78 -30.34
N GLY A 635 2.84 -22.97 -30.62
CA GLY A 635 1.69 -22.82 -29.73
C GLY A 635 1.06 -21.44 -29.77
N GLU A 636 -0.24 -21.43 -29.49
CA GLU A 636 -0.97 -20.24 -29.08
C GLU A 636 -0.57 -19.90 -27.65
N ILE A 637 -0.27 -18.63 -27.39
CA ILE A 637 -0.07 -18.09 -26.04
C ILE A 637 -1.38 -17.43 -25.65
N ASP A 638 -1.99 -17.91 -24.56
CA ASP A 638 -3.24 -17.33 -24.09
C ASP A 638 -3.04 -15.87 -23.71
N ARG A 639 -2.03 -15.54 -22.89
CA ARG A 639 -1.76 -14.17 -22.42
C ARG A 639 -0.31 -13.75 -22.60
N VAL A 640 -0.11 -12.60 -23.23
CA VAL A 640 1.18 -11.89 -23.24
C VAL A 640 1.02 -10.58 -22.46
N SER A 641 1.94 -10.31 -21.52
CA SER A 641 2.02 -9.04 -20.80
C SER A 641 3.38 -8.39 -21.07
N LEU A 642 3.39 -7.20 -21.66
CA LEU A 642 4.55 -6.35 -21.89
C LEU A 642 4.60 -5.30 -20.78
N GLY A 643 5.49 -5.49 -19.83
CA GLY A 643 5.45 -4.90 -18.51
C GLY A 643 4.42 -5.56 -17.59
N PHE A 644 4.51 -5.31 -16.29
CA PHE A 644 3.61 -5.83 -15.26
C PHE A 644 3.80 -5.09 -13.92
N VAL A 645 2.90 -5.31 -12.96
CA VAL A 645 3.04 -4.80 -11.59
C VAL A 645 3.67 -5.89 -10.73
N SER A 646 4.74 -5.56 -10.01
CA SER A 646 5.42 -6.45 -9.07
C SER A 646 5.40 -5.88 -7.64
N GLU A 647 5.74 -6.68 -6.62
CA GLU A 647 5.84 -6.24 -5.22
C GLU A 647 6.77 -5.02 -5.06
N GLY A 648 7.78 -4.87 -5.92
CA GLY A 648 8.76 -3.78 -5.88
C GLY A 648 8.45 -2.55 -6.75
N GLY A 649 7.30 -2.52 -7.42
CA GLY A 649 6.90 -1.41 -8.28
C GLY A 649 6.46 -1.83 -9.69
N ARG A 650 6.33 -0.82 -10.56
CA ARG A 650 5.83 -0.98 -11.92
C ARG A 650 7.00 -1.30 -12.87
N GLU A 651 6.87 -2.41 -13.56
CA GLU A 651 7.79 -2.85 -14.58
C GLU A 651 7.20 -2.48 -15.94
N LEU A 652 7.81 -1.52 -16.64
CA LEU A 652 7.29 -1.01 -17.91
C LEU A 652 8.04 -1.62 -19.09
N ILE A 653 7.43 -1.64 -20.27
CA ILE A 653 8.10 -1.96 -21.53
C ILE A 653 8.62 -0.68 -22.18
N LYS A 654 9.90 -0.66 -22.56
CA LYS A 654 10.53 0.46 -23.29
C LYS A 654 10.45 0.21 -24.78
N ALA A 655 9.95 1.18 -25.52
CA ALA A 655 9.96 1.14 -26.99
C ALA A 655 11.40 1.10 -27.52
N GLU A 656 11.62 0.46 -28.67
CA GLU A 656 12.93 0.49 -29.35
C GLU A 656 13.28 1.91 -29.83
N ASP A 657 12.28 2.62 -30.35
CA ASP A 657 12.34 4.05 -30.66
C ASP A 657 11.19 4.76 -29.92
N GLU A 658 11.55 5.60 -28.95
CA GLU A 658 10.62 6.40 -28.17
C GLU A 658 9.72 7.29 -29.04
N ARG A 659 10.09 7.57 -30.30
CA ARG A 659 9.30 8.37 -31.24
C ARG A 659 8.22 7.57 -31.95
N GLU A 660 8.39 6.25 -32.10
CA GLU A 660 7.51 5.41 -32.92
C GLU A 660 6.46 4.64 -32.09
N GLY A 661 6.62 4.56 -30.76
CA GLY A 661 5.80 3.69 -29.92
C GLY A 661 6.26 2.24 -29.97
N ILE A 662 5.47 1.33 -29.42
CA ILE A 662 5.72 -0.12 -29.54
C ILE A 662 5.44 -0.54 -30.99
N THR A 663 6.40 -1.23 -31.61
CA THR A 663 6.40 -1.66 -33.03
C THR A 663 6.19 -3.17 -33.26
N LEU A 664 5.69 -3.92 -32.26
CA LEU A 664 5.51 -5.38 -32.36
C LEU A 664 4.66 -5.85 -33.55
N GLY A 665 3.69 -5.04 -33.99
CA GLY A 665 2.86 -5.31 -35.15
C GLY A 665 3.63 -5.49 -36.46
N ASP A 666 4.78 -4.83 -36.59
CA ASP A 666 5.64 -4.96 -37.77
C ASP A 666 6.14 -6.40 -37.99
N TYR A 667 6.07 -7.23 -36.95
CA TYR A 667 6.51 -8.62 -36.91
C TYR A 667 5.35 -9.61 -36.80
N LYS A 668 4.10 -9.17 -37.00
CA LYS A 668 2.88 -10.00 -36.81
C LYS A 668 2.94 -11.40 -37.42
N ASP A 669 3.64 -11.56 -38.55
CA ASP A 669 3.71 -12.84 -39.29
C ASP A 669 4.71 -13.82 -38.62
N ASP A 670 5.63 -13.32 -37.79
CA ASP A 670 6.57 -14.10 -36.98
C ASP A 670 6.11 -14.30 -35.53
N LEU A 671 5.06 -13.59 -35.11
CA LEU A 671 4.51 -13.70 -33.75
C LEU A 671 3.60 -14.94 -33.61
N PRO A 672 3.53 -15.56 -32.42
CA PRO A 672 2.56 -16.61 -32.15
C PRO A 672 1.12 -16.08 -32.16
N SER A 673 0.16 -17.00 -32.16
CA SER A 673 -1.21 -16.63 -31.82
C SER A 673 -1.25 -16.13 -30.37
N ILE A 674 -1.71 -14.89 -30.14
CA ILE A 674 -1.80 -14.25 -28.83
C ILE A 674 -3.26 -13.90 -28.59
N LYS A 675 -3.97 -14.56 -27.65
CA LYS A 675 -5.38 -14.24 -27.42
C LYS A 675 -5.58 -12.89 -26.72
N LYS A 676 -4.83 -12.65 -25.64
CA LYS A 676 -4.91 -11.45 -24.80
C LYS A 676 -3.52 -10.81 -24.65
N LEU A 677 -3.40 -9.54 -25.05
CA LEU A 677 -2.18 -8.74 -24.93
C LEU A 677 -2.41 -7.63 -23.88
N VAL A 678 -1.50 -7.51 -22.92
CA VAL A 678 -1.48 -6.43 -21.93
C VAL A 678 -0.21 -5.62 -22.12
N MET A 679 -0.28 -4.29 -22.18
CA MET A 679 0.86 -3.42 -22.40
C MET A 679 0.92 -2.35 -21.30
N HIS A 680 1.93 -2.41 -20.44
CA HIS A 680 2.29 -1.39 -19.46
C HIS A 680 3.37 -0.49 -20.08
N LEU A 681 2.94 0.60 -20.69
CA LEU A 681 3.80 1.45 -21.51
C LEU A 681 4.68 2.37 -20.66
N ASP A 682 5.98 2.39 -20.94
CA ASP A 682 6.88 3.47 -20.53
C ASP A 682 6.68 4.64 -21.50
N VAL A 683 5.78 5.56 -21.16
CA VAL A 683 5.47 6.70 -22.03
C VAL A 683 6.58 7.74 -21.85
N PRO A 684 7.35 8.06 -22.90
CA PRO A 684 8.45 9.03 -22.81
C PRO A 684 7.95 10.41 -22.40
N SER A 685 8.87 11.30 -22.01
CA SER A 685 8.50 12.69 -21.72
C SER A 685 7.96 13.40 -22.97
N ALA A 686 7.12 14.41 -22.77
CA ALA A 686 6.56 15.20 -23.86
C ALA A 686 7.63 15.95 -24.70
N ALA A 687 8.84 16.11 -24.17
CA ALA A 687 9.98 16.69 -24.89
C ALA A 687 10.51 15.77 -26.00
N VAL A 688 10.31 14.45 -25.88
CA VAL A 688 10.77 13.46 -26.88
C VAL A 688 9.71 13.23 -27.95
N VAL A 689 8.46 13.01 -27.53
CA VAL A 689 7.34 12.68 -28.42
C VAL A 689 6.03 13.16 -27.82
N HIS A 690 5.05 13.50 -28.67
CA HIS A 690 3.71 13.78 -28.20
C HIS A 690 3.10 12.53 -27.52
N LEU A 691 2.78 12.63 -26.23
CA LEU A 691 2.37 11.48 -25.38
C LEU A 691 1.22 10.67 -25.99
N GLY A 692 0.17 11.36 -26.45
CA GLY A 692 -0.99 10.70 -27.05
C GLY A 692 -0.69 10.01 -28.38
N THR A 693 0.30 10.53 -29.11
CA THR A 693 0.77 9.97 -30.38
C THR A 693 1.52 8.67 -30.13
N PHE A 694 2.45 8.67 -29.18
CA PHE A 694 3.17 7.47 -28.75
C PHE A 694 2.23 6.33 -28.33
N VAL A 695 1.25 6.64 -27.47
CA VAL A 695 0.27 5.64 -27.00
C VAL A 695 -0.59 5.14 -28.15
N LEU A 696 -1.07 6.03 -29.02
CA LEU A 696 -1.89 5.65 -30.17
C LEU A 696 -1.12 4.80 -31.19
N SER A 697 0.15 5.11 -31.47
CA SER A 697 1.01 4.31 -32.33
C SER A 697 1.25 2.91 -31.77
N SER A 698 1.51 2.83 -30.45
CA SER A 698 1.66 1.55 -29.74
C SER A 698 0.41 0.67 -29.85
N ILE A 699 -0.78 1.27 -29.66
CA ILE A 699 -2.06 0.59 -29.87
C ILE A 699 -2.16 0.12 -31.32
N TRP A 700 -1.83 0.98 -32.28
CA TRP A 700 -1.99 0.67 -33.70
C TRP A 700 -1.12 -0.48 -34.16
N SER A 701 0.13 -0.51 -33.70
CA SER A 701 1.03 -1.62 -33.95
C SER A 701 0.51 -2.92 -33.32
N ALA A 702 0.09 -2.89 -32.05
CA ALA A 702 -0.49 -4.06 -31.39
C ALA A 702 -1.74 -4.58 -32.12
N LEU A 703 -2.56 -3.68 -32.64
CA LEU A 703 -3.72 -4.09 -33.42
C LEU A 703 -3.30 -4.89 -34.65
N GLU A 704 -2.09 -4.74 -35.23
CA GLU A 704 -1.70 -5.47 -36.45
C GLU A 704 -1.67 -6.99 -36.27
N ILE A 705 -1.58 -7.44 -35.02
CA ILE A 705 -1.52 -8.85 -34.64
C ILE A 705 -2.94 -9.44 -34.72
N GLU A 706 -3.19 -10.25 -35.75
CA GLU A 706 -4.54 -10.72 -36.08
C GLU A 706 -5.17 -11.61 -35.00
N SER A 707 -4.33 -12.38 -34.29
CA SER A 707 -4.73 -13.31 -33.25
C SER A 707 -5.27 -12.66 -31.97
N ILE A 708 -5.02 -11.35 -31.78
CA ILE A 708 -5.45 -10.65 -30.56
C ILE A 708 -6.97 -10.47 -30.54
N SER A 709 -7.59 -11.10 -29.54
CA SER A 709 -9.00 -10.98 -29.20
C SER A 709 -9.27 -9.95 -28.10
N GLN A 710 -8.25 -9.64 -27.29
CA GLN A 710 -8.34 -8.64 -26.22
C GLN A 710 -7.01 -7.89 -26.07
N LEU A 711 -7.06 -6.56 -26.03
CA LEU A 711 -5.91 -5.69 -25.81
C LEU A 711 -6.18 -4.83 -24.57
N THR A 712 -5.24 -4.83 -23.62
CA THR A 712 -5.27 -3.96 -22.45
C THR A 712 -4.05 -3.05 -22.49
N VAL A 713 -4.25 -1.73 -22.39
CA VAL A 713 -3.15 -0.76 -22.31
C VAL A 713 -3.21 -0.05 -20.98
N VAL A 714 -2.15 -0.18 -20.20
CA VAL A 714 -2.02 0.40 -18.86
C VAL A 714 -1.13 1.63 -18.97
N LEU A 715 -1.72 2.80 -18.67
CA LEU A 715 -1.04 4.08 -18.67
C LEU A 715 -0.59 4.43 -17.25
N PRO A 716 0.65 4.91 -17.07
CA PRO A 716 1.19 5.16 -15.75
C PRO A 716 0.54 6.37 -15.06
N GLN A 717 0.03 7.34 -15.84
CA GLN A 717 -0.53 8.59 -15.33
C GLN A 717 -1.78 9.02 -16.12
N ARG A 718 -2.71 9.70 -15.45
CA ARG A 718 -3.95 10.24 -16.04
C ARG A 718 -3.75 11.24 -17.21
N PRO A 719 -2.76 12.16 -17.21
CA PRO A 719 -2.53 13.08 -18.34
C PRO A 719 -2.28 12.36 -19.66
N HIS A 720 -1.76 11.12 -19.64
CA HIS A 720 -1.53 10.32 -20.84
C HIS A 720 -2.85 9.93 -21.51
N LEU A 721 -3.92 9.70 -20.73
CA LEU A 721 -5.25 9.45 -21.26
C LEU A 721 -5.81 10.69 -21.97
N ASP A 722 -5.61 11.88 -21.41
CA ASP A 722 -6.10 13.11 -22.03
C ASP A 722 -5.31 13.45 -23.31
N ALA A 723 -4.00 13.21 -23.30
CA ALA A 723 -3.18 13.29 -24.51
C ALA A 723 -3.62 12.28 -25.58
N LEU A 724 -3.93 11.03 -25.20
CA LEU A 724 -4.47 10.01 -26.11
C LEU A 724 -5.83 10.43 -26.69
N LYS A 725 -6.75 10.96 -25.87
CA LYS A 725 -8.04 11.49 -26.35
C LYS A 725 -7.82 12.59 -27.39
N ALA A 726 -6.91 13.53 -27.12
CA ALA A 726 -6.57 14.58 -28.07
C ALA A 726 -6.00 14.02 -29.39
N ALA A 727 -5.07 13.07 -29.32
CA ALA A 727 -4.51 12.42 -30.51
C ALA A 727 -5.58 11.66 -31.32
N MET A 728 -6.51 10.97 -30.65
CA MET A 728 -7.62 10.31 -31.31
C MET A 728 -8.59 11.31 -31.95
N GLN A 729 -8.93 12.41 -31.26
CA GLN A 729 -9.78 13.47 -31.82
C GLN A 729 -9.17 14.10 -33.07
N ARG A 730 -7.86 14.38 -33.05
CA ARG A 730 -7.14 14.87 -34.24
C ARG A 730 -7.15 13.84 -35.38
N ARG A 731 -7.03 12.55 -35.06
CA ARG A 731 -7.04 11.48 -36.06
C ARG A 731 -8.41 11.24 -36.68
N PHE A 732 -9.47 11.13 -35.89
CA PHE A 732 -10.80 10.71 -36.35
C PHE A 732 -11.81 11.86 -36.54
N ALA A 733 -11.34 13.11 -36.38
CA ALA A 733 -12.09 14.36 -36.43
C ALA A 733 -13.14 14.56 -35.30
N PRO A 734 -13.53 15.82 -35.00
CA PRO A 734 -14.39 16.15 -33.85
C PRO A 734 -15.80 15.56 -33.89
N LEU A 735 -16.34 15.27 -35.08
CA LEU A 735 -17.74 14.88 -35.27
C LEU A 735 -18.04 13.41 -34.94
N ARG A 736 -17.04 12.63 -34.51
CA ARG A 736 -17.23 11.20 -34.30
C ARG A 736 -16.92 10.72 -32.89
N ILE A 737 -16.00 11.34 -32.15
CA ILE A 737 -15.63 10.82 -30.84
C ILE A 737 -16.48 11.43 -29.72
N ALA A 738 -17.31 10.61 -29.07
CA ALA A 738 -18.01 10.99 -27.85
C ALA A 738 -17.48 10.20 -26.65
N ILE A 739 -17.45 10.83 -25.48
CA ILE A 739 -17.06 10.18 -24.22
C ILE A 739 -18.32 10.09 -23.36
N HIS A 740 -18.74 8.87 -23.07
CA HIS A 740 -19.90 8.63 -22.22
C HIS A 740 -19.41 8.00 -20.91
N ALA A 741 -19.79 8.58 -19.78
CA ALA A 741 -19.67 7.92 -18.48
C ALA A 741 -20.78 6.87 -18.38
N MET A 742 -20.46 5.62 -18.05
CA MET A 742 -21.47 4.56 -18.01
C MET A 742 -22.03 4.29 -16.63
N ASP A 743 -21.29 4.54 -15.54
CA ASP A 743 -21.74 4.26 -14.17
C ASP A 743 -21.00 5.11 -13.12
N ALA A 744 -21.54 5.17 -11.90
CA ALA A 744 -20.90 5.77 -10.72
C ALA A 744 -19.54 5.12 -10.33
N GLY A 745 -19.23 3.94 -10.90
CA GLY A 745 -18.01 3.17 -10.62
C GLY A 745 -16.78 3.50 -11.49
N ALA A 746 -16.59 4.75 -11.89
CA ALA A 746 -15.39 5.24 -12.63
C ALA A 746 -15.07 4.52 -13.96
N ARG A 747 -16.06 3.93 -14.63
CA ARG A 747 -15.92 3.38 -15.99
C ARG A 747 -16.45 4.35 -17.03
N TYR A 748 -15.62 4.60 -18.04
CA TYR A 748 -15.93 5.48 -19.15
C TYR A 748 -15.76 4.73 -20.46
N VAL A 749 -16.56 5.09 -21.45
CA VAL A 749 -16.51 4.52 -22.79
C VAL A 749 -16.25 5.60 -23.81
N LEU A 750 -15.24 5.38 -24.64
CA LEU A 750 -14.97 6.20 -25.81
C LEU A 750 -15.72 5.61 -27.00
N THR A 751 -16.62 6.36 -27.62
CA THR A 751 -17.35 5.94 -28.83
C THR A 751 -16.88 6.72 -30.05
N ALA A 752 -16.87 6.09 -31.22
CA ALA A 752 -16.77 6.75 -32.52
C ALA A 752 -18.07 6.53 -33.31
N GLY A 753 -18.94 7.54 -33.33
CA GLY A 753 -20.33 7.39 -33.81
C GLY A 753 -21.10 6.40 -32.93
N ALA A 754 -21.71 5.39 -33.54
CA ALA A 754 -22.45 4.34 -32.83
C ALA A 754 -21.56 3.21 -32.26
N HIS A 755 -20.25 3.24 -32.50
CA HIS A 755 -19.35 2.13 -32.12
C HIS A 755 -18.51 2.48 -30.90
N GLN A 756 -18.51 1.61 -29.89
CA GLN A 756 -17.60 1.71 -28.75
C GLN A 756 -16.18 1.34 -29.20
N MET A 757 -15.22 2.23 -28.97
CA MET A 757 -13.82 2.03 -29.34
C MET A 757 -13.01 1.38 -28.21
N PHE A 758 -13.26 1.74 -26.95
CA PHE A 758 -12.74 1.05 -25.77
C PHE A 758 -13.44 1.52 -24.50
N SER A 759 -13.35 0.71 -23.44
CA SER A 759 -13.66 1.11 -22.07
C SER A 759 -12.37 1.44 -21.32
N TYR A 760 -12.44 2.32 -20.33
CA TYR A 760 -11.34 2.51 -19.39
C TYR A 760 -11.83 2.58 -17.95
N SER A 761 -10.97 2.11 -17.04
CA SER A 761 -11.15 2.21 -15.59
C SER A 761 -9.92 2.84 -14.95
N VAL A 762 -10.16 3.69 -13.95
CA VAL A 762 -9.13 4.20 -13.05
C VAL A 762 -9.02 3.19 -11.91
N VAL A 763 -7.90 2.48 -11.80
CA VAL A 763 -7.75 1.41 -10.80
C VAL A 763 -7.29 1.96 -9.45
N ASP A 764 -6.40 2.95 -9.50
CA ASP A 764 -5.90 3.72 -8.36
C ASP A 764 -5.79 5.20 -8.81
N ASP A 765 -5.62 6.18 -7.91
CA ASP A 765 -5.68 7.63 -8.20
C ASP A 765 -4.80 8.12 -9.38
N GLU A 766 -3.83 7.32 -9.81
CA GLU A 766 -2.91 7.66 -10.92
C GLU A 766 -3.01 6.73 -12.14
N ARG A 767 -3.55 5.50 -12.00
CA ARG A 767 -3.44 4.44 -13.03
C ARG A 767 -4.69 4.33 -13.88
N VAL A 768 -4.52 4.36 -15.20
CA VAL A 768 -5.60 4.19 -16.17
C VAL A 768 -5.41 2.89 -16.95
N GLU A 769 -6.41 2.02 -16.96
CA GLU A 769 -6.43 0.81 -17.77
C GLU A 769 -7.43 0.96 -18.92
N LEU A 770 -6.95 0.84 -20.16
CA LEU A 770 -7.74 0.86 -21.38
C LEU A 770 -8.01 -0.59 -21.80
N LEU A 771 -9.27 -1.01 -21.85
CA LEU A 771 -9.69 -2.35 -22.22
C LEU A 771 -10.38 -2.37 -23.59
N MET A 772 -9.79 -3.07 -24.53
CA MET A 772 -10.30 -3.32 -25.88
C MET A 772 -10.63 -4.80 -26.05
N ALA A 773 -11.93 -5.14 -26.08
CA ALA A 773 -12.39 -6.47 -26.46
C ALA A 773 -12.39 -6.64 -28.00
N SER A 774 -12.71 -7.83 -28.49
CA SER A 774 -12.67 -8.16 -29.93
C SER A 774 -13.50 -7.21 -30.80
N HIS A 775 -14.67 -6.78 -30.33
CA HIS A 775 -15.53 -5.83 -31.05
C HIS A 775 -14.99 -4.39 -31.00
N HIS A 776 -14.33 -3.98 -29.89
CA HIS A 776 -13.61 -2.72 -29.79
C HIS A 776 -12.44 -2.67 -30.77
N ILE A 777 -11.64 -3.75 -30.80
CA ILE A 777 -10.54 -3.96 -31.76
C ILE A 777 -11.08 -3.84 -33.19
N ALA A 778 -12.13 -4.59 -33.54
CA ALA A 778 -12.74 -4.52 -34.87
C ALA A 778 -13.24 -3.10 -35.24
N ALA A 779 -13.87 -2.39 -34.30
CA ALA A 779 -14.34 -1.02 -34.51
C ALA A 779 -13.18 -0.05 -34.74
N LEU A 780 -12.12 -0.14 -33.94
CA LEU A 780 -10.94 0.72 -34.04
C LEU A 780 -10.17 0.44 -35.34
N ARG A 781 -10.01 -0.84 -35.70
CA ARG A 781 -9.46 -1.31 -36.98
C ARG A 781 -10.26 -0.79 -38.19
N LYS A 782 -11.59 -0.69 -38.07
CA LYS A 782 -12.46 -0.13 -39.13
C LYS A 782 -12.37 1.40 -39.21
N ALA A 783 -12.25 2.06 -38.05
CA ALA A 783 -12.12 3.52 -37.96
C ALA A 783 -10.81 4.05 -38.58
N ALA A 784 -9.78 3.19 -38.70
CA ALA A 784 -8.53 3.42 -39.41
C ALA A 784 -8.64 4.16 -40.76
N PHE A 785 -9.71 3.86 -41.49
CA PHE A 785 -9.95 4.27 -42.86
C PHE A 785 -11.32 4.95 -43.01
N ALA A 786 -11.71 5.71 -41.99
CA ALA A 786 -13.04 6.29 -41.90
C ALA A 786 -13.41 7.23 -43.07
N TYR A 787 -12.42 7.68 -43.85
CA TYR A 787 -12.57 8.59 -45.00
C TYR A 787 -12.10 8.00 -46.33
N SER A 788 -11.55 6.79 -46.35
CA SER A 788 -11.31 6.02 -47.58
C SER A 788 -12.51 5.13 -47.87
N SER A 789 -13.18 5.42 -49.00
CA SER A 789 -14.31 4.63 -49.48
C SER A 789 -13.85 3.22 -49.86
N THR A 790 -14.75 2.23 -49.81
CA THR A 790 -14.42 0.88 -50.30
C THR A 790 -14.01 0.90 -51.78
N ALA A 791 -14.52 1.87 -52.55
CA ALA A 791 -14.13 2.09 -53.94
C ALA A 791 -12.69 2.60 -54.04
N ASP A 792 -12.27 3.54 -53.19
CA ASP A 792 -10.90 4.07 -53.17
C ASP A 792 -9.90 2.96 -52.85
N ARG A 793 -10.25 2.05 -51.92
CA ARG A 793 -9.40 0.90 -51.58
C ARG A 793 -9.34 -0.14 -52.69
N LEU A 794 -10.46 -0.38 -53.37
CA LEU A 794 -10.51 -1.26 -54.52
C LEU A 794 -9.67 -0.68 -55.67
N GLU A 795 -9.76 0.63 -55.91
CA GLU A 795 -8.93 1.32 -56.90
C GLU A 795 -7.45 1.22 -56.56
N ALA A 796 -7.06 1.50 -55.31
CA ALA A 796 -5.68 1.36 -54.83
C ALA A 796 -5.10 -0.03 -55.12
N LEU A 797 -5.88 -1.05 -54.78
CA LEU A 797 -5.53 -2.46 -54.91
C LEU A 797 -5.48 -2.89 -56.39
N MET A 798 -6.40 -2.38 -57.21
CA MET A 798 -6.34 -2.56 -58.66
C MET A 798 -5.11 -1.87 -59.27
N GLN A 799 -4.67 -0.71 -58.78
CA GLN A 799 -3.50 -0.01 -59.32
C GLN A 799 -2.19 -0.73 -59.00
N THR A 800 -2.07 -1.36 -57.83
CA THR A 800 -0.83 -2.06 -57.40
C THR A 800 -0.66 -3.45 -58.01
N GLU A 801 -1.75 -4.11 -58.42
CA GLU A 801 -1.72 -5.50 -58.88
C GLU A 801 -1.48 -5.63 -60.39
N GLY A 802 -0.87 -6.75 -60.81
CA GLY A 802 -0.65 -7.09 -62.23
C GLY A 802 -1.96 -7.34 -62.99
N GLN A 803 -1.97 -7.17 -64.32
CA GLN A 803 -3.19 -7.28 -65.15
C GLN A 803 -3.98 -8.59 -64.96
N GLN A 804 -3.31 -9.73 -64.78
CA GLN A 804 -3.98 -11.02 -64.52
C GLN A 804 -4.63 -11.09 -63.14
N GLN A 805 -3.98 -10.56 -62.10
CA GLN A 805 -4.51 -10.54 -60.74
C GLN A 805 -5.73 -9.61 -60.64
N ARG A 806 -5.70 -8.47 -61.35
CA ARG A 806 -6.85 -7.57 -61.49
C ARG A 806 -8.06 -8.30 -62.06
N LEU A 807 -7.86 -9.11 -63.09
CA LEU A 807 -8.95 -9.88 -63.72
C LEU A 807 -9.54 -10.91 -62.74
N LEU A 808 -8.70 -11.61 -61.99
CA LEU A 808 -9.13 -12.54 -60.94
C LEU A 808 -9.90 -11.85 -59.81
N MET A 809 -9.48 -10.67 -59.40
CA MET A 809 -10.16 -9.86 -58.37
C MET A 809 -11.53 -9.38 -58.84
N VAL A 810 -11.65 -8.96 -60.11
CA VAL A 810 -12.94 -8.59 -60.71
C VAL A 810 -13.86 -9.81 -60.82
N MET A 811 -13.34 -10.96 -61.22
CA MET A 811 -14.13 -12.21 -61.29
C MET A 811 -14.56 -12.74 -59.92
N ASN A 812 -13.86 -12.36 -58.85
CA ASN A 812 -14.20 -12.70 -57.48
C ASN A 812 -14.37 -11.45 -56.59
N LEU A 813 -15.19 -10.51 -57.07
CA LEU A 813 -15.39 -9.21 -56.42
C LEU A 813 -15.90 -9.36 -54.99
N GLU A 814 -16.74 -10.35 -54.70
CA GLU A 814 -17.24 -10.58 -53.35
C GLU A 814 -16.14 -11.01 -52.39
N ALA A 815 -15.26 -11.95 -52.76
CA ALA A 815 -14.12 -12.31 -51.92
C ALA A 815 -13.15 -11.15 -51.76
N THR A 816 -12.92 -10.38 -52.83
CA THR A 816 -12.08 -9.18 -52.81
C THR A 816 -12.65 -8.10 -51.90
N LEU A 817 -13.96 -7.83 -51.93
CA LEU A 817 -14.64 -6.92 -51.01
C LEU A 817 -14.66 -7.45 -49.58
N ARG A 818 -14.79 -8.76 -49.38
CA ARG A 818 -14.60 -9.40 -48.07
C ARG A 818 -13.17 -9.30 -47.58
N GLN A 819 -12.17 -9.19 -48.45
CA GLN A 819 -10.76 -9.00 -48.11
C GLN A 819 -10.43 -7.51 -47.88
N LEU A 820 -11.02 -6.59 -48.64
CA LEU A 820 -10.90 -5.14 -48.45
C LEU A 820 -11.67 -4.61 -47.23
N SER A 821 -12.70 -5.34 -46.81
CA SER A 821 -13.36 -5.13 -45.51
C SER A 821 -12.58 -5.76 -44.36
N ARG A 822 -11.57 -6.60 -44.64
CA ARG A 822 -10.56 -7.02 -43.67
C ARG A 822 -9.45 -5.97 -43.56
N TYR A 823 -8.63 -6.23 -42.57
CA TYR A 823 -7.87 -5.30 -41.76
C TYR A 823 -6.60 -4.74 -42.46
N LEU A 824 -6.14 -3.54 -42.07
CA LEU A 824 -4.89 -2.86 -42.51
C LEU A 824 -3.68 -3.81 -42.79
N PRO A 825 -3.35 -4.79 -41.93
CA PRO A 825 -2.16 -5.63 -42.07
C PRO A 825 -2.32 -6.80 -43.03
N SER A 826 -3.54 -7.08 -43.50
CA SER A 826 -3.79 -8.14 -44.49
C SER A 826 -3.62 -7.66 -45.93
N LEU A 827 -3.47 -6.34 -46.13
CA LEU A 827 -3.20 -5.73 -47.42
C LEU A 827 -1.68 -5.65 -47.67
N PRO A 828 -1.24 -5.73 -48.94
CA PRO A 828 0.13 -5.41 -49.30
C PRO A 828 0.54 -4.01 -48.81
N PRO A 829 1.80 -3.80 -48.40
CA PRO A 829 2.28 -2.52 -47.86
C PRO A 829 1.94 -1.30 -48.74
N ASP A 830 2.12 -1.40 -50.05
CA ASP A 830 1.84 -0.30 -50.99
C ASP A 830 0.35 0.04 -51.06
N THR A 831 -0.52 -0.97 -51.01
CA THR A 831 -1.98 -0.80 -51.02
C THR A 831 -2.46 -0.16 -49.72
N ALA A 832 -1.94 -0.62 -48.58
CA ALA A 832 -2.23 -0.04 -47.26
C ALA A 832 -1.77 1.42 -47.19
N ALA A 833 -0.54 1.69 -47.63
CA ALA A 833 0.04 3.02 -47.71
C ALA A 833 -0.77 3.97 -48.60
N HIS A 834 -1.17 3.53 -49.79
CA HIS A 834 -2.01 4.35 -50.68
C HIS A 834 -3.39 4.61 -50.07
N SER A 835 -4.02 3.60 -49.46
CA SER A 835 -5.30 3.78 -48.78
C SER A 835 -5.22 4.76 -47.61
N LEU A 836 -4.12 4.73 -46.83
CA LEU A 836 -3.85 5.68 -45.75
C LEU A 836 -3.59 7.09 -46.27
N ALA A 837 -2.84 7.24 -47.36
CA ALA A 837 -2.61 8.54 -47.99
C ALA A 837 -3.92 9.14 -48.53
N THR A 838 -4.76 8.34 -49.17
CA THR A 838 -6.09 8.75 -49.65
C THR A 838 -7.04 9.09 -48.51
N ASP A 839 -7.06 8.31 -47.43
CA ASP A 839 -7.81 8.64 -46.20
C ASP A 839 -7.34 9.97 -45.61
N PHE A 840 -6.03 10.19 -45.52
CA PHE A 840 -5.47 11.44 -45.03
C PHE A 840 -5.84 12.64 -45.91
N ALA A 841 -5.76 12.50 -47.23
CA ALA A 841 -6.25 13.49 -48.18
C ALA A 841 -7.74 13.78 -47.97
N GLY A 842 -8.55 12.75 -47.71
CA GLY A 842 -9.98 12.87 -47.40
C GLY A 842 -10.23 13.61 -46.08
N ARG A 843 -9.44 13.32 -45.03
CA ARG A 843 -9.50 14.00 -43.74
C ARG A 843 -9.13 15.47 -43.87
N ILE A 844 -8.11 15.78 -44.65
CA ILE A 844 -7.73 17.15 -44.99
C ILE A 844 -8.89 17.90 -45.65
N ARG A 845 -9.54 17.31 -46.66
CA ARG A 845 -10.71 17.93 -47.31
C ARG A 845 -11.92 18.11 -46.39
N ALA A 846 -12.09 17.22 -45.41
CA ALA A 846 -13.20 17.25 -44.47
C ALA A 846 -12.93 18.06 -43.19
N ALA A 847 -11.69 18.53 -42.99
CA ALA A 847 -11.31 19.27 -41.80
C ALA A 847 -12.00 20.65 -41.79
N THR A 848 -12.29 21.15 -40.59
CA THR A 848 -12.84 22.49 -40.42
C THR A 848 -11.73 23.53 -40.62
N PRO A 849 -12.06 24.76 -41.07
CA PRO A 849 -11.09 25.86 -41.14
C PRO A 849 -10.38 26.07 -39.80
N ILE A 850 -9.07 26.38 -39.85
CA ILE A 850 -8.19 26.50 -38.67
C ILE A 850 -8.17 25.18 -37.88
N ALA A 851 -7.73 24.11 -38.53
CA ALA A 851 -7.53 22.81 -37.92
C ALA A 851 -6.15 22.23 -38.26
N VAL A 852 -5.68 21.32 -37.41
CA VAL A 852 -4.53 20.46 -37.70
C VAL A 852 -5.04 19.07 -38.00
N VAL A 853 -4.57 18.49 -39.08
CA VAL A 853 -4.81 17.10 -39.44
C VAL A 853 -3.49 16.36 -39.31
N ASP A 854 -3.43 15.44 -38.34
CA ASP A 854 -2.25 14.61 -38.14
C ASP A 854 -2.12 13.58 -39.28
N PRO A 855 -0.91 13.35 -39.80
CA PRO A 855 -0.65 12.32 -40.79
C PRO A 855 -1.05 10.95 -40.23
N PRO A 856 -1.36 9.98 -41.10
CA PRO A 856 -1.71 8.65 -40.64
C PRO A 856 -0.51 8.03 -39.91
N TYR A 857 -0.73 7.56 -38.68
CA TYR A 857 0.25 6.73 -38.00
C TYR A 857 0.39 5.42 -38.76
N ALA A 858 1.62 5.14 -39.17
CA ALA A 858 1.98 3.95 -39.92
C ALA A 858 3.07 3.18 -39.17
N PRO A 859 2.89 1.86 -39.01
CA PRO A 859 3.97 0.95 -38.63
C PRO A 859 5.21 1.17 -39.50
N ARG A 860 6.39 0.81 -38.98
CA ARG A 860 7.67 1.11 -39.62
C ARG A 860 7.75 0.53 -41.03
N ARG A 861 7.16 -0.66 -41.26
CA ARG A 861 7.11 -1.31 -42.58
C ARG A 861 6.29 -0.53 -43.62
N LEU A 862 5.34 0.29 -43.18
CA LEU A 862 4.49 1.11 -44.04
C LEU A 862 5.06 2.52 -44.26
N LYS A 863 6.02 2.98 -43.47
CA LYS A 863 6.50 4.37 -43.50
C LYS A 863 7.05 4.81 -44.86
N ALA A 864 7.94 4.02 -45.47
CA ALA A 864 8.50 4.36 -46.77
C ALA A 864 7.46 4.29 -47.91
N PRO A 865 6.65 3.21 -48.06
CA PRO A 865 5.53 3.19 -49.01
C PRO A 865 4.54 4.32 -48.81
N LEU A 866 4.23 4.67 -47.54
CA LEU A 866 3.31 5.75 -47.19
C LEU A 866 3.88 7.12 -47.55
N MET A 867 5.15 7.39 -47.27
CA MET A 867 5.80 8.63 -47.72
C MET A 867 5.70 8.78 -49.24
N ALA A 868 6.04 7.72 -49.99
CA ALA A 868 5.93 7.74 -51.45
C ALA A 868 4.48 7.86 -51.95
N ALA A 869 3.50 7.32 -51.23
CA ALA A 869 2.08 7.51 -51.54
C ALA A 869 1.64 8.95 -51.24
N MET A 870 2.04 9.51 -50.10
CA MET A 870 1.69 10.87 -49.69
C MET A 870 2.30 11.91 -50.63
N GLU A 871 3.55 11.75 -51.03
CA GLU A 871 4.20 12.60 -52.03
C GLU A 871 3.44 12.61 -53.36
N ARG A 872 2.98 11.43 -53.83
CA ARG A 872 2.11 11.32 -55.03
C ARG A 872 0.78 12.06 -54.90
N HIS A 873 0.28 12.22 -53.67
CA HIS A 873 -0.93 13.01 -53.37
C HIS A 873 -0.62 14.49 -53.04
N GLY A 874 0.64 14.92 -53.11
CA GLY A 874 1.05 16.28 -52.73
C GLY A 874 0.95 16.54 -51.22
N LEU A 875 1.10 15.50 -50.40
CA LEU A 875 1.02 15.54 -48.94
C LEU A 875 2.37 15.24 -48.30
N ALA A 876 2.62 15.82 -47.12
CA ALA A 876 3.82 15.57 -46.31
C ALA A 876 3.49 14.67 -45.11
N MET A 877 4.45 13.84 -44.67
CA MET A 877 4.33 12.97 -43.47
C MET A 877 4.46 13.76 -42.16
N GLU A 878 3.88 14.95 -42.13
CA GLU A 878 3.90 15.89 -41.03
C GLU A 878 2.48 16.41 -40.77
N PRO A 879 2.19 16.90 -39.55
CA PRO A 879 0.90 17.53 -39.27
C PRO A 879 0.60 18.67 -40.25
N MET A 880 -0.52 18.56 -40.96
CA MET A 880 -0.94 19.53 -41.96
C MET A 880 -1.90 20.54 -41.33
N MET A 881 -1.67 21.82 -41.57
CA MET A 881 -2.52 22.94 -41.18
C MET A 881 -3.50 23.27 -42.30
N LEU A 882 -4.78 23.33 -41.96
CA LEU A 882 -5.83 23.88 -42.82
C LEU A 882 -6.22 25.27 -42.30
N LEU A 883 -5.96 26.29 -43.10
CA LEU A 883 -6.32 27.68 -42.83
C LEU A 883 -7.75 27.99 -43.32
N HIS A 884 -8.20 29.26 -43.28
CA HIS A 884 -9.49 29.64 -43.86
C HIS A 884 -9.46 29.65 -45.39
N GLY A 885 -10.65 29.48 -45.98
CA GLY A 885 -10.85 29.50 -47.44
C GLY A 885 -10.42 28.22 -48.13
N ASP A 886 -10.30 28.27 -49.46
CA ASP A 886 -9.75 27.18 -50.29
C ASP A 886 -8.22 27.15 -50.25
N ALA A 887 -7.62 27.66 -49.16
CA ALA A 887 -6.18 27.71 -48.97
C ALA A 887 -5.59 26.30 -49.01
N ARG A 888 -4.41 26.19 -49.64
CA ARG A 888 -3.68 24.91 -49.67
C ARG A 888 -3.37 24.49 -48.24
N CYS A 889 -3.50 23.19 -47.96
CA CYS A 889 -2.97 22.67 -46.71
C CYS A 889 -1.46 22.74 -46.74
N LEU A 890 -0.88 23.24 -45.65
CA LEU A 890 0.54 23.44 -45.53
C LEU A 890 1.06 22.64 -44.33
N PRO A 891 2.24 22.02 -44.41
CA PRO A 891 2.94 21.58 -43.20
C PRO A 891 3.24 22.79 -42.32
N SER A 892 3.60 22.58 -41.04
CA SER A 892 4.01 23.70 -40.18
C SER A 892 5.19 24.43 -40.84
N PRO A 893 5.07 25.74 -41.15
CA PRO A 893 6.17 26.48 -41.74
C PRO A 893 7.26 26.84 -40.70
N SER A 894 7.00 26.54 -39.42
CA SER A 894 7.81 26.91 -38.27
C SER A 894 8.60 25.72 -37.72
N VAL A 895 9.89 25.95 -37.42
CA VAL A 895 10.72 24.99 -36.65
C VAL A 895 10.62 25.21 -35.14
N ILE A 896 10.01 26.33 -34.71
CA ILE A 896 9.81 26.69 -33.31
C ILE A 896 8.48 26.13 -32.79
N ALA A 897 7.39 26.37 -33.51
CA ALA A 897 6.04 25.96 -33.12
C ALA A 897 5.59 24.72 -33.89
N SER A 898 5.03 23.74 -33.17
CA SER A 898 4.26 22.67 -33.82
C SER A 898 3.03 23.24 -34.54
N ALA A 899 2.54 22.53 -35.57
CA ALA A 899 1.31 22.90 -36.27
C ALA A 899 0.12 23.15 -35.30
N ALA A 900 0.02 22.36 -34.23
CA ALA A 900 -1.03 22.49 -33.22
C ALA A 900 -0.89 23.77 -32.39
N GLN A 901 0.32 24.13 -31.99
CA GLN A 901 0.59 25.40 -31.31
C GLN A 901 0.31 26.57 -32.24
N LEU A 902 0.76 26.49 -33.49
CA LEU A 902 0.56 27.54 -34.48
C LEU A 902 -0.93 27.77 -34.76
N ILE A 903 -1.71 26.71 -35.02
CA ILE A 903 -3.17 26.81 -35.16
C ILE A 903 -3.84 27.37 -33.90
N ALA A 904 -3.38 27.00 -32.69
CA ALA A 904 -3.92 27.56 -31.46
C ALA A 904 -3.66 29.07 -31.35
N ILE A 905 -2.46 29.53 -31.73
CA ILE A 905 -2.11 30.95 -31.79
C ILE A 905 -2.97 31.67 -32.83
N LEU A 906 -3.02 31.16 -34.06
CA LEU A 906 -3.77 31.72 -35.17
C LEU A 906 -5.26 31.84 -34.83
N ARG A 907 -5.86 30.81 -34.22
CA ARG A 907 -7.25 30.86 -33.74
C ARG A 907 -7.49 31.96 -32.72
N LYS A 908 -6.52 32.20 -31.82
CA LYS A 908 -6.61 33.21 -30.77
C LYS A 908 -6.53 34.64 -31.29
N THR A 909 -6.01 34.84 -32.52
CA THR A 909 -6.02 36.16 -33.18
C THR A 909 -7.44 36.63 -33.54
N GLY A 910 -8.39 35.70 -33.69
CA GLY A 910 -9.75 36.02 -34.15
C GLY A 910 -9.84 36.43 -35.63
N LYS A 911 -8.74 36.39 -36.39
CA LYS A 911 -8.72 36.76 -37.80
C LYS A 911 -9.08 35.60 -38.72
N ARG A 912 -9.64 35.94 -39.89
CA ARG A 912 -9.76 35.00 -41.02
C ARG A 912 -8.43 34.89 -41.75
N ILE A 913 -7.62 33.96 -41.27
CA ILE A 913 -6.27 33.72 -41.79
C ILE A 913 -6.35 32.77 -42.97
N THR A 914 -5.97 33.21 -44.16
CA THR A 914 -5.96 32.42 -45.41
C THR A 914 -4.57 31.96 -45.80
N ASP A 915 -3.51 32.65 -45.35
CA ASP A 915 -2.13 32.30 -45.64
C ASP A 915 -1.19 32.62 -44.47
N ILE A 916 -0.06 31.93 -44.41
CA ILE A 916 1.03 32.17 -43.47
C ILE A 916 2.37 32.01 -44.19
N GLU A 917 3.08 33.11 -44.35
CA GLU A 917 4.33 33.15 -45.12
C GLU A 917 5.50 33.51 -44.20
N PRO A 918 6.59 32.71 -44.18
CA PRO A 918 7.80 33.04 -43.43
C PRO A 918 8.50 34.24 -44.08
N LEU A 919 8.60 35.35 -43.36
CA LEU A 919 9.36 36.52 -43.80
C LEU A 919 10.81 36.46 -43.33
N TYR A 920 11.03 35.94 -42.13
CA TYR A 920 12.35 35.91 -41.51
C TYR A 920 12.57 34.64 -40.69
N LYS A 921 13.77 34.06 -40.78
CA LYS A 921 14.30 33.00 -39.92
C LYS A 921 15.74 33.35 -39.59
N ALA A 922 16.09 33.41 -38.31
CA ALA A 922 17.40 33.89 -37.89
C ALA A 922 18.54 32.98 -38.39
N THR A 923 18.33 31.66 -38.39
CA THR A 923 19.31 30.71 -38.92
C THR A 923 19.55 30.82 -40.43
N GLU A 924 18.58 31.29 -41.21
CA GLU A 924 18.71 31.43 -42.66
C GLU A 924 19.14 32.83 -43.09
N HIS A 925 18.66 33.87 -42.39
CA HIS A 925 18.81 35.26 -42.81
C HIS A 925 19.83 36.07 -42.01
N GLY A 926 20.44 35.47 -40.99
CA GLY A 926 21.33 36.15 -40.07
C GLY A 926 20.63 36.50 -38.76
N HIS A 927 21.43 36.77 -37.74
CA HIS A 927 20.96 37.10 -36.40
C HIS A 927 20.96 38.61 -36.15
N GLU A 928 21.14 39.48 -37.15
CA GLU A 928 21.11 40.91 -36.87
C GLU A 928 19.67 41.46 -36.86
N TYR A 929 19.41 42.42 -35.97
CA TYR A 929 18.10 43.11 -35.93
C TYR A 929 17.79 43.83 -37.25
N THR A 930 18.84 44.33 -37.92
CA THR A 930 18.81 44.90 -39.27
C THR A 930 18.33 43.91 -40.32
N ASP A 931 18.79 42.65 -40.26
CA ASP A 931 18.37 41.59 -41.18
C ASP A 931 16.88 41.32 -41.03
N MET A 932 16.40 41.22 -39.79
CA MET A 932 14.99 41.03 -39.48
C MET A 932 14.14 42.20 -40.00
N LEU A 933 14.50 43.45 -39.70
CA LEU A 933 13.75 44.62 -40.18
C LEU A 933 13.72 44.72 -41.71
N GLY A 934 14.86 44.46 -42.37
CA GLY A 934 14.96 44.53 -43.83
C GLY A 934 14.10 43.48 -44.53
N ARG A 935 13.94 42.30 -43.92
CA ARG A 935 13.11 41.20 -44.45
C ARG A 935 11.63 41.37 -44.14
N VAL A 936 11.31 41.81 -42.92
CA VAL A 936 9.91 42.03 -42.50
C VAL A 936 9.29 43.21 -43.26
N GLY A 937 10.06 44.26 -43.52
CA GLY A 937 9.64 45.40 -44.33
C GLY A 937 8.37 46.07 -43.78
N ASP A 938 7.42 46.34 -44.67
CA ASP A 938 6.12 46.95 -44.39
C ASP A 938 4.97 45.93 -44.25
N ALA A 939 5.29 44.63 -44.18
CA ALA A 939 4.29 43.58 -43.99
C ALA A 939 3.50 43.78 -42.70
N SER A 940 2.21 43.44 -42.73
CA SER A 940 1.28 43.53 -41.60
C SER A 940 0.82 42.14 -41.15
N GLY A 941 0.12 42.03 -40.02
CA GLY A 941 -0.28 40.74 -39.48
C GLY A 941 0.91 39.87 -39.08
N LEU A 942 1.88 40.44 -38.38
CA LEU A 942 3.16 39.82 -38.08
C LEU A 942 3.07 38.87 -36.88
N LEU A 943 3.53 37.64 -37.05
CA LEU A 943 3.66 36.64 -35.99
C LEU A 943 5.14 36.38 -35.70
N PHE A 944 5.57 36.77 -34.51
CA PHE A 944 6.90 36.51 -33.96
C PHE A 944 6.87 35.21 -33.15
N LEU A 945 7.75 34.29 -33.50
CA LEU A 945 8.05 33.08 -32.72
C LEU A 945 9.52 33.11 -32.33
N ILE A 946 9.79 32.83 -31.07
CA ILE A 946 11.12 32.89 -30.48
C ILE A 946 11.31 31.63 -29.65
N ARG A 947 12.34 30.85 -29.96
CA ARG A 947 12.75 29.71 -29.14
C ARG A 947 13.85 30.13 -28.20
N SER A 948 13.70 29.76 -26.93
CA SER A 948 14.68 29.94 -25.88
C SER A 948 14.72 28.66 -25.07
N ASP A 949 15.79 27.88 -25.21
CA ASP A 949 15.89 26.54 -24.65
C ASP A 949 14.73 25.64 -25.16
N GLU A 950 13.96 25.03 -24.26
CA GLU A 950 12.77 24.23 -24.56
C GLU A 950 11.47 25.07 -24.61
N ASP A 951 11.55 26.36 -24.33
CA ASP A 951 10.41 27.26 -24.30
C ASP A 951 10.25 28.05 -25.60
N MET A 952 8.99 28.26 -26.00
CA MET A 952 8.59 29.14 -27.08
C MET A 952 7.94 30.39 -26.50
N HIS A 953 8.37 31.55 -26.96
CA HIS A 953 7.78 32.84 -26.69
C HIS A 953 7.36 33.50 -28.00
N GLY A 954 6.35 34.35 -27.97
CA GLY A 954 5.97 35.04 -29.20
C GLY A 954 4.91 36.11 -29.02
N CYS A 955 4.72 36.86 -30.09
CA CYS A 955 3.62 37.79 -30.19
C CYS A 955 3.07 37.86 -31.61
N PHE A 956 1.79 38.18 -31.73
CA PHE A 956 1.14 38.57 -32.97
C PHE A 956 0.90 40.08 -32.92
N ILE A 957 1.22 40.81 -34.00
CA ILE A 957 1.00 42.24 -34.18
C ILE A 957 0.16 42.42 -35.44
N ASP A 958 -1.01 43.04 -35.30
CA ASP A 958 -1.97 43.23 -36.38
C ASP A 958 -1.44 44.15 -37.50
N GLU A 959 -0.68 45.17 -37.11
CA GLU A 959 -0.11 46.18 -38.02
C GLU A 959 1.35 45.87 -38.42
N SER A 960 1.87 46.66 -39.36
CA SER A 960 3.28 46.61 -39.75
C SER A 960 4.22 47.17 -38.67
N ILE A 961 5.47 46.73 -38.71
CA ILE A 961 6.54 47.37 -37.94
C ILE A 961 6.88 48.70 -38.61
N ARG A 962 6.89 49.78 -37.83
CA ARG A 962 7.23 51.13 -38.33
C ARG A 962 8.54 51.61 -37.69
N PRO A 963 9.71 51.33 -38.28
CA PRO A 963 10.97 51.91 -37.83
C PRO A 963 10.92 53.44 -37.86
N PRO A 964 11.68 54.16 -37.03
CA PRO A 964 11.79 55.62 -37.10
C PRO A 964 12.27 56.09 -38.49
N SER A 965 11.71 57.20 -38.99
CA SER A 965 12.12 57.76 -40.28
C SER A 965 13.59 58.21 -40.23
N PRO A 966 14.42 57.90 -41.25
CA PRO A 966 15.81 58.33 -41.26
C PRO A 966 15.98 59.86 -41.35
N MET A 967 14.95 60.59 -41.78
CA MET A 967 14.94 62.05 -41.97
C MET A 967 14.73 62.86 -40.68
N ASP A 968 14.35 62.22 -39.58
CA ASP A 968 14.25 62.92 -38.29
C ASP A 968 15.65 63.17 -37.72
N ALA A 969 15.93 64.43 -37.39
CA ALA A 969 17.29 64.96 -37.15
C ALA A 969 18.16 64.07 -36.23
N PRO A 970 19.46 63.89 -36.54
CA PRO A 970 20.37 62.94 -35.88
C PRO A 970 20.62 63.16 -34.38
N HIS A 971 20.06 64.23 -33.78
CA HIS A 971 20.19 64.57 -32.36
C HIS A 971 18.85 64.79 -31.63
N GLY A 972 17.73 64.42 -32.25
CA GLY A 972 16.40 64.51 -31.63
C GLY A 972 15.98 63.25 -30.84
N PRO A 973 14.94 63.32 -30.00
CA PRO A 973 14.35 62.18 -29.28
C PRO A 973 13.75 61.06 -30.17
N GLY A 974 14.01 61.05 -31.48
CA GLY A 974 13.44 60.16 -32.49
C GLY A 974 14.13 58.80 -32.68
N ALA A 975 14.91 58.31 -31.71
CA ALA A 975 15.58 57.01 -31.82
C ALA A 975 14.60 55.81 -31.77
N PHE A 976 13.36 56.07 -31.37
CA PHE A 976 12.28 55.10 -31.26
C PHE A 976 11.01 55.65 -31.87
N ASN A 977 10.25 54.78 -32.53
CA ASN A 977 8.89 55.03 -32.92
C ASN A 977 7.96 54.32 -31.94
N TYR A 978 6.95 55.04 -31.46
CA TYR A 978 5.95 54.51 -30.53
C TYR A 978 4.58 54.62 -31.18
N TYR A 979 3.89 53.50 -31.29
CA TYR A 979 2.53 53.48 -31.79
C TYR A 979 1.72 52.40 -31.08
N THR A 980 0.40 52.49 -31.18
CA THR A 980 -0.49 51.48 -30.64
C THR A 980 -0.92 50.58 -31.78
N ALA A 981 -0.84 49.27 -31.58
CA ALA A 981 -1.36 48.28 -32.50
C ALA A 981 -2.05 47.16 -31.72
N ASN A 982 -3.01 46.50 -32.33
CA ASN A 982 -3.59 45.29 -31.77
C ASN A 982 -2.52 44.19 -31.73
N ALA A 983 -2.27 43.63 -30.55
CA ALA A 983 -1.31 42.55 -30.39
C ALA A 983 -1.76 41.49 -29.38
N LEU A 984 -1.23 40.29 -29.55
CA LEU A 984 -1.43 39.12 -28.68
C LEU A 984 -0.05 38.59 -28.29
N VAL A 985 0.17 38.33 -27.00
CA VAL A 985 1.45 37.82 -26.49
C VAL A 985 1.21 36.45 -25.87
N PHE A 986 2.06 35.47 -26.20
CA PHE A 986 1.92 34.07 -25.79
C PHE A 986 3.27 33.41 -25.42
N LYS A 987 3.20 32.35 -24.61
CA LYS A 987 4.32 31.46 -24.25
C LYS A 987 3.85 30.01 -24.32
N ALA A 988 4.68 29.08 -24.75
CA ALA A 988 4.48 27.65 -24.58
C ALA A 988 5.77 26.99 -24.08
N SER A 989 5.64 25.91 -23.32
CA SER A 989 6.78 25.09 -22.87
C SER A 989 6.76 23.73 -23.58
N GLY A 990 7.81 23.43 -24.34
CA GLY A 990 7.90 22.23 -25.18
C GLY A 990 6.71 22.09 -26.12
N THR A 991 6.04 20.94 -26.10
CA THR A 991 4.85 20.66 -26.92
C THR A 991 3.53 21.12 -26.29
N SER A 992 3.58 21.82 -25.15
CA SER A 992 2.37 22.24 -24.43
C SER A 992 1.57 23.25 -25.25
N PRO A 993 0.24 23.31 -25.07
CA PRO A 993 -0.57 24.38 -25.66
C PRO A 993 -0.04 25.77 -25.23
N PRO A 994 -0.10 26.77 -26.13
CA PRO A 994 0.32 28.12 -25.80
C PRO A 994 -0.61 28.73 -24.74
N THR A 995 0.00 29.37 -23.76
CA THR A 995 -0.64 30.21 -22.75
C THR A 995 -0.60 31.66 -23.22
N PHE A 996 -1.74 32.35 -23.15
CA PHE A 996 -1.90 33.70 -23.68
C PHE A 996 -2.01 34.71 -22.54
N GLN A 997 -1.33 35.84 -22.64
CA GLN A 997 -1.45 36.94 -21.66
C GLN A 997 -2.83 37.60 -21.68
N SER A 998 -3.53 37.54 -22.81
CA SER A 998 -4.88 38.08 -22.96
C SER A 998 -5.81 37.06 -23.64
N PRO A 999 -7.12 37.10 -23.32
CA PRO A 999 -8.09 36.19 -23.93
C PRO A 999 -8.32 36.44 -25.43
N SER A 1000 -7.90 37.60 -25.95
CA SER A 1000 -7.96 37.98 -27.36
C SER A 1000 -6.88 39.04 -27.67
N VAL A 1001 -6.77 39.42 -28.94
CA VAL A 1001 -5.92 40.54 -29.38
C VAL A 1001 -6.40 41.84 -28.74
N MET A 1002 -5.47 42.65 -28.22
CA MET A 1002 -5.76 43.89 -27.49
C MET A 1002 -4.82 45.00 -27.96
N PRO A 1003 -5.21 46.28 -27.87
CA PRO A 1003 -4.30 47.39 -28.12
C PRO A 1003 -3.08 47.32 -27.19
N ARG A 1004 -1.89 47.20 -27.78
CA ARG A 1004 -0.59 47.23 -27.10
C ARG A 1004 0.25 48.36 -27.69
N ARG A 1005 1.10 48.96 -26.85
CA ARG A 1005 2.09 49.93 -27.29
C ARG A 1005 3.29 49.19 -27.87
N ILE A 1006 3.52 49.39 -29.15
CA ILE A 1006 4.68 48.88 -29.90
C ILE A 1006 5.76 49.96 -29.89
N THR A 1007 6.97 49.56 -29.53
CA THR A 1007 8.16 50.42 -29.61
C THR A 1007 9.14 49.78 -30.57
N VAL A 1008 9.61 50.54 -31.56
CA VAL A 1008 10.57 50.07 -32.57
C VAL A 1008 11.73 51.05 -32.60
N SER A 1009 12.95 50.56 -32.38
CA SER A 1009 14.17 51.35 -32.45
C SER A 1009 14.69 51.47 -33.88
N ARG A 1010 15.43 52.54 -34.15
CA ARG A 1010 16.19 52.67 -35.39
C ARG A 1010 17.27 51.59 -35.48
N ALA A 1011 17.53 51.09 -36.69
CA ALA A 1011 18.42 49.96 -36.90
C ALA A 1011 19.88 50.24 -36.46
N ASP A 1012 20.34 51.48 -36.65
CA ASP A 1012 21.67 52.02 -36.31
C ASP A 1012 21.82 52.48 -34.85
N ASN A 1013 20.81 52.29 -34.00
CA ASN A 1013 20.85 52.73 -32.61
C ASN A 1013 21.66 51.77 -31.72
N GLU A 1014 22.97 51.72 -31.92
CA GLU A 1014 23.91 50.89 -31.13
C GLU A 1014 24.26 51.51 -29.76
N GLN A 1015 24.07 52.82 -29.59
CA GLN A 1015 24.58 53.55 -28.42
C GLN A 1015 23.74 53.38 -27.14
N ARG A 1016 22.56 52.75 -27.19
CA ARG A 1016 21.67 52.57 -26.01
C ARG A 1016 21.39 51.10 -25.73
N VAL A 1017 22.40 50.40 -25.24
CA VAL A 1017 22.40 48.94 -25.03
C VAL A 1017 21.39 48.44 -23.96
N GLN A 1018 20.72 49.34 -23.23
CA GLN A 1018 19.78 48.98 -22.16
C GLN A 1018 18.32 48.86 -22.62
N LEU A 1019 17.94 49.40 -23.77
CA LEU A 1019 16.54 49.42 -24.23
C LEU A 1019 16.29 48.35 -25.30
N ALA A 1020 15.10 47.74 -25.26
CA ALA A 1020 14.68 46.79 -26.27
C ALA A 1020 14.54 47.49 -27.63
N LYS A 1021 15.02 46.83 -28.69
CA LYS A 1021 14.92 47.29 -30.07
C LYS A 1021 13.51 47.13 -30.64
N LEU A 1022 12.82 46.06 -30.28
CA LEU A 1022 11.38 45.90 -30.49
C LEU A 1022 10.75 45.57 -29.14
N SER A 1023 9.67 46.25 -28.74
CA SER A 1023 8.91 45.84 -27.57
C SER A 1023 7.40 45.93 -27.77
N VAL A 1024 6.67 44.91 -27.30
CA VAL A 1024 5.21 44.90 -27.24
C VAL A 1024 4.80 45.03 -25.78
N THR A 1025 4.27 46.19 -25.40
CA THR A 1025 3.99 46.55 -24.00
C THR A 1025 2.52 46.87 -23.79
N GLN A 1026 1.98 46.64 -22.60
CA GLN A 1026 0.65 47.16 -22.26
C GLN A 1026 0.75 48.67 -21.95
N PRO A 1027 -0.23 49.51 -22.33
CA PRO A 1027 -0.14 50.96 -22.12
C PRO A 1027 0.12 51.40 -20.66
N LEU A 1028 -0.30 50.59 -19.68
CA LEU A 1028 -0.22 50.86 -18.24
C LEU A 1028 0.37 49.68 -17.44
N GLY A 1029 0.91 48.65 -18.11
CA GLY A 1029 1.27 47.38 -17.47
C GLY A 1029 2.78 47.11 -17.49
N PRO A 1030 3.31 46.39 -16.48
CA PRO A 1030 4.72 46.00 -16.41
C PRO A 1030 5.09 44.83 -17.34
N GLU A 1031 4.13 44.30 -18.09
CA GLU A 1031 4.25 43.14 -18.98
C GLU A 1031 4.65 43.56 -20.39
N TRP A 1032 5.70 42.90 -20.91
CA TRP A 1032 6.17 43.15 -22.26
C TRP A 1032 7.09 42.07 -22.80
N LEU A 1033 7.03 41.87 -24.11
CA LEU A 1033 7.99 41.08 -24.88
C LEU A 1033 8.97 42.04 -25.54
N GLY A 1034 10.29 41.83 -25.37
CA GLY A 1034 11.31 42.67 -25.98
C GLY A 1034 12.37 41.88 -26.76
N LEU A 1035 12.86 42.44 -27.87
CA LEU A 1035 14.04 41.96 -28.60
C LEU A 1035 15.20 42.93 -28.38
N TRP A 1036 16.40 42.45 -28.04
CA TRP A 1036 17.60 43.28 -27.89
C TRP A 1036 18.68 42.88 -28.88
N ALA A 1037 19.53 43.82 -29.25
CA ALA A 1037 20.79 43.45 -29.87
C ALA A 1037 21.78 42.93 -28.81
N PRO A 1038 22.67 41.99 -29.18
CA PRO A 1038 23.74 41.55 -28.31
C PRO A 1038 24.60 42.74 -27.84
N LEU A 1039 25.06 42.67 -26.58
CA LEU A 1039 26.04 43.61 -26.05
C LEU A 1039 27.38 43.42 -26.79
N PRO A 1040 28.13 44.49 -27.10
CA PRO A 1040 29.49 44.39 -27.67
C PRO A 1040 30.51 43.67 -26.76
N LEU A 1041 30.13 43.38 -25.51
CA LEU A 1041 31.01 42.86 -24.46
C LEU A 1041 31.12 41.32 -24.49
N GLY A 1042 31.62 40.75 -25.59
CA GLY A 1042 32.19 39.39 -25.63
C GLY A 1042 31.33 38.21 -25.14
N TRP A 1043 30.02 38.38 -24.95
CA TRP A 1043 29.08 37.30 -24.66
C TRP A 1043 28.67 36.65 -25.98
N ALA A 1044 28.27 35.37 -25.94
CA ALA A 1044 28.07 34.51 -27.11
C ALA A 1044 27.37 35.21 -28.30
N GLN A 1045 27.84 34.95 -29.53
CA GLN A 1045 27.29 35.47 -30.78
C GLN A 1045 25.81 35.03 -30.94
N GLY A 1046 24.85 35.89 -30.60
CA GLY A 1046 23.42 35.63 -30.76
C GLY A 1046 22.54 36.83 -30.38
N VAL A 1047 21.30 36.89 -30.92
CA VAL A 1047 20.30 37.89 -30.48
C VAL A 1047 19.86 37.56 -29.06
N GLY A 1048 20.12 38.47 -28.12
CA GLY A 1048 19.55 38.37 -26.78
C GLY A 1048 18.07 38.72 -26.79
N VAL A 1049 17.19 37.81 -26.40
CA VAL A 1049 15.76 38.09 -26.21
C VAL A 1049 15.46 38.10 -24.73
N ARG A 1050 14.92 39.20 -24.20
CA ARG A 1050 14.43 39.21 -22.82
C ARG A 1050 12.92 39.20 -22.84
N VAL A 1051 12.33 38.19 -22.22
CA VAL A 1051 10.89 38.08 -22.15
C VAL A 1051 10.49 38.32 -20.71
N LYS A 1052 9.70 39.37 -20.47
CA LYS A 1052 9.14 39.61 -19.15
C LYS A 1052 7.70 39.14 -19.12
N TRP A 1053 7.48 37.99 -18.49
CA TRP A 1053 6.19 37.29 -18.53
C TRP A 1053 5.26 37.63 -17.35
N GLU A 1054 5.77 38.01 -16.18
CA GLU A 1054 4.94 38.31 -15.00
C GLU A 1054 5.50 39.43 -14.11
N PRO A 1055 4.64 40.17 -13.40
CA PRO A 1055 5.01 40.85 -12.17
C PRO A 1055 5.04 39.82 -11.03
N THR A 1056 6.21 39.30 -10.68
CA THR A 1056 6.33 38.56 -9.42
C THR A 1056 6.12 39.54 -8.26
N MET A 1057 4.94 39.51 -7.62
CA MET A 1057 4.81 40.14 -6.32
C MET A 1057 5.64 39.31 -5.34
N LEU A 1058 6.88 39.73 -5.09
CA LEU A 1058 7.66 39.17 -3.99
C LEU A 1058 6.84 39.34 -2.71
N GLN A 1059 6.51 38.24 -2.04
CA GLN A 1059 5.96 38.31 -0.69
C GLN A 1059 6.93 39.13 0.17
N PRO A 1060 6.46 40.21 0.82
CA PRO A 1060 7.36 41.03 1.61
C PRO A 1060 7.90 40.18 2.76
N LEU A 1061 9.23 40.13 2.91
CA LEU A 1061 9.92 39.50 4.04
C LEU A 1061 9.56 40.16 5.39
N TYR A 1062 8.82 41.28 5.38
CA TYR A 1062 8.37 42.00 6.57
C TYR A 1062 6.92 42.53 6.40
N PRO A 1063 6.02 42.30 7.38
CA PRO A 1063 4.58 42.58 7.25
C PRO A 1063 4.18 44.07 7.27
N THR A 1064 5.12 45.01 7.34
CA THR A 1064 4.81 46.45 7.52
C THR A 1064 5.24 47.35 6.37
N MET A 1065 5.88 46.84 5.32
CA MET A 1065 6.17 47.64 4.11
C MET A 1065 5.16 47.35 2.99
N PRO A 1066 4.67 48.40 2.28
CA PRO A 1066 3.93 48.18 1.05
C PRO A 1066 4.82 47.43 0.04
N PRO A 1067 4.29 46.44 -0.69
CA PRO A 1067 5.07 45.65 -1.62
C PRO A 1067 5.73 46.57 -2.65
N VAL A 1068 7.06 46.64 -2.62
CA VAL A 1068 7.83 47.27 -3.70
C VAL A 1068 7.89 46.24 -4.83
N PRO A 1069 7.43 46.57 -6.05
CA PRO A 1069 7.54 45.65 -7.18
C PRO A 1069 9.01 45.38 -7.49
N GLY A 1070 9.53 44.25 -7.03
CA GLY A 1070 10.82 43.71 -7.46
C GLY A 1070 10.67 43.19 -8.89
N TYR A 1071 11.46 43.71 -9.82
CA TYR A 1071 11.41 43.30 -11.21
C TYR A 1071 12.48 42.24 -11.47
N ASN A 1072 12.13 40.95 -11.39
CA ASN A 1072 12.96 39.91 -11.97
C ASN A 1072 12.79 39.97 -13.49
N LEU A 1073 13.84 40.38 -14.19
CA LEU A 1073 13.94 40.26 -15.64
C LEU A 1073 14.54 38.90 -15.94
N ASP A 1074 13.71 37.99 -16.47
CA ASP A 1074 14.23 36.77 -17.04
C ASP A 1074 14.82 37.10 -18.43
N VAL A 1075 16.14 36.98 -18.51
CA VAL A 1075 16.94 37.24 -19.70
C VAL A 1075 17.38 35.89 -20.23
N PHE A 1076 16.96 35.56 -21.45
CA PHE A 1076 17.39 34.34 -22.10
C PHE A 1076 18.09 34.65 -23.42
N SER A 1077 18.83 33.68 -23.93
CA SER A 1077 19.36 33.74 -25.29
C SER A 1077 18.34 33.10 -26.20
N ALA A 1078 17.97 33.76 -27.31
CA ALA A 1078 17.14 33.09 -28.29
C ALA A 1078 18.00 32.18 -29.17
N ASP A 1079 17.60 30.92 -29.28
CA ASP A 1079 18.22 29.95 -30.17
C ASP A 1079 17.77 30.13 -31.62
N GLU A 1080 16.51 30.54 -31.81
CA GLU A 1080 15.89 30.77 -33.11
C GLU A 1080 14.83 31.88 -33.01
N ILE A 1081 14.71 32.69 -34.06
CA ILE A 1081 13.64 33.67 -34.21
C ILE A 1081 13.05 33.51 -35.60
N GLU A 1082 11.73 33.31 -35.66
CA GLU A 1082 10.98 33.29 -36.90
C GLU A 1082 9.92 34.41 -36.91
N VAL A 1083 9.75 35.06 -38.04
CA VAL A 1083 8.69 36.06 -38.26
C VAL A 1083 7.88 35.66 -39.47
N PHE A 1084 6.58 35.56 -39.30
CA PHE A 1084 5.63 35.24 -40.36
C PHE A 1084 4.73 36.45 -40.62
N THR A 1085 4.31 36.64 -41.87
CA THR A 1085 3.09 37.41 -42.16
C THR A 1085 1.91 36.45 -42.17
N VAL A 1086 0.81 36.90 -41.58
CA VAL A 1086 -0.43 36.16 -41.47
C VAL A 1086 -1.47 36.88 -42.33
N GLY A 1087 -1.62 36.41 -43.57
CA GLY A 1087 -2.52 36.97 -44.56
C GLY A 1087 -3.98 36.76 -44.16
N GLY A 1088 -4.75 37.85 -44.12
CA GLY A 1088 -6.20 37.79 -44.10
C GLY A 1088 -6.76 38.27 -45.43
N ASP A 1089 -7.99 37.86 -45.78
CA ASP A 1089 -8.70 38.40 -46.94
C ASP A 1089 -8.77 39.92 -46.81
N GLY A 1090 -7.89 40.63 -47.52
CA GLY A 1090 -7.87 42.09 -47.62
C GLY A 1090 -9.04 42.65 -48.43
N GLY A 1091 -10.15 41.90 -48.51
CA GLY A 1091 -11.40 42.37 -49.08
C GLY A 1091 -11.99 43.43 -48.17
N GLU A 1092 -11.65 44.69 -48.45
CA GLU A 1092 -12.41 45.86 -48.01
C GLU A 1092 -13.91 45.59 -48.26
N TRP A 1093 -14.64 45.25 -47.21
CA TRP A 1093 -16.05 45.62 -47.13
C TRP A 1093 -16.07 47.09 -46.74
N SER A 1094 -15.89 47.97 -47.74
CA SER A 1094 -16.33 49.35 -47.63
C SER A 1094 -17.87 49.36 -47.69
N GLU A 1095 -18.52 49.47 -46.53
CA GLU A 1095 -19.83 50.12 -46.43
C GLU A 1095 -19.63 51.60 -46.08
#